data_AF-A0A9N9HVV2-F1
#
_entry.id   AF-A0A9N9HVV2-F1
#
_cell.length_a   1.000
_cell.length_b   1.000
_cell.length_c   1.000
_cell.angle_alpha   90.00
_cell.angle_beta   90.00
_cell.angle_gamma   90.00
#
_symmetry.space_group_name_H-M   'P 1'
#
loop_
_entity.id
_entity.type
_entity.pdbx_description
1 polymer ?
#
loop_
_entity_poly.entity_id
_entity_poly.type
_entity_poly.pdbx_seq_one_letter_code
_entity_poly.pdbx_strand_id
1 'polypeptide(L)'
;LSSCVMPVETPLLDQSHLKPGHKASLLSHSQTLELYRQNAKKTNDPDLQFEFAAFMVEASRAMNDEEAKKRDDLVKEGLALLRKLADRGHANSQYYLADCYASAIGTSKNKPDFDKAFPLFVQSSKHGHPDAAYRAGVCYEQGWGCRKDFAKAEQFFKKSASSSHPGALYRLGIAELKGELGLAKNPRDGVRYLKRAAENANEEFPHALHELSELHEKGIDNVCFVDIEYAVQLLIEAANLNYAPSAFKLGEYYEYGKMGCPQDAALSIHYYTIAAQQDHREACFALTAWYLVGSPGILPQSDTEAYLWAKRAAEKGLPKAEYAVGYFTEVGIGVKKDQLDANKWYRRAAEHGDKRAQQRLKGGAPIDEKKPKRDDCEMLEFSRAAEYEIRAVEKRSPKAINIFLPSVKTDQGKQLKMYKLSLLLPIFITLVIKIVLAQDSKNYATPAPTDIPGIPQPGPDQKNYEYSKLLSYSLLFYEAQRSGKLPPDNRITWRSDSALQDGSDNKVDLVGGYYDAGDHLKFTFPLSWTLSSISWGAYEWYEGYQTAGQATQLRDMIKWGTDWLIKAHSDPDVLYVMVGTAEVDHNYWGPDTNIPLPRPSFNINNSSHGNDAAAEAAAAMAAASLFFKDKVQDEDYANTLSFHAKQLYDFANQQPYVTYQTSVKEADDMYSSNGYQDELVWSSLWLYKLTKDPQYFDNAVNYFKQFKLSGQVNVVNWDDKTGASYILFVQCATELKRNDIDTWKAEAERYLDAVVSPDGRCRFTKGGLYFCEGDSDAASLNPALNAAFVSLLYSPFSSSDSKKDDYIKFAAKQMNYLFGDNPMKTPYVVGIHPNSPKDPHHSGAHGGTDINNPRENMHVLYGSIVGGPSKHDKYKDDRKDYKQSEVALDYNAPFQSLMAYQVINAKEDPYYVTLPPGRPQTNVALIVILVLLSLSVVGIGGFIYWKKYRNRN
;
A
#
# COMPACT_ATOMS: atom_id res chain seq x y z
N LEU A 1 -16.89 32.81 22.62
CA LEU A 1 -15.53 33.38 22.54
C LEU A 1 -15.23 33.58 21.07
N SER A 2 -14.91 34.81 20.71
CA SER A 2 -14.46 35.22 19.39
C SER A 2 -13.25 34.40 18.96
N SER A 3 -13.42 33.46 18.04
CA SER A 3 -12.29 32.88 17.30
C SER A 3 -12.75 32.39 15.93
N CYS A 4 -13.43 33.25 15.17
CA CYS A 4 -13.24 33.23 13.73
C CYS A 4 -11.96 34.03 13.47
N VAL A 5 -10.82 33.48 13.88
CA VAL A 5 -9.51 34.03 13.55
C VAL A 5 -9.27 33.67 12.09
N MET A 6 -9.28 34.68 11.23
CA MET A 6 -8.78 34.57 9.86
C MET A 6 -7.37 33.97 9.89
N PRO A 7 -7.06 32.91 9.13
CA PRO A 7 -5.70 32.71 8.67
C PRO A 7 -5.37 33.84 7.70
N VAL A 8 -4.32 34.58 8.03
CA VAL A 8 -3.68 35.55 7.15
C VAL A 8 -2.86 34.77 6.12
N GLU A 9 -2.96 35.19 4.84
CA GLU A 9 -2.05 34.88 3.72
C GLU A 9 -2.06 33.47 3.10
N THR A 10 -3.18 32.74 3.16
CA THR A 10 -3.42 31.57 2.29
C THR A 10 -4.54 31.85 1.28
N PRO A 11 -4.46 31.32 0.04
CA PRO A 11 -5.55 31.40 -0.94
C PRO A 11 -6.86 30.95 -0.29
N LEU A 12 -7.97 31.63 -0.61
CA LEU A 12 -9.27 31.39 0.04
C LEU A 12 -9.89 29.99 -0.24
N LEU A 13 -9.25 29.14 -1.09
CA LEU A 13 -9.40 27.68 -1.31
C LEU A 13 -8.19 27.09 -2.07
N ASP A 14 -8.06 25.76 -2.05
CA ASP A 14 -7.36 24.98 -3.08
C ASP A 14 -8.32 24.70 -4.24
N GLN A 15 -8.18 25.45 -5.32
CA GLN A 15 -8.98 25.28 -6.54
C GLN A 15 -8.47 24.09 -7.39
N SER A 16 -7.89 23.06 -6.76
CA SER A 16 -7.31 21.87 -7.43
C SER A 16 -8.29 21.15 -8.33
N HIS A 17 -9.56 21.12 -7.93
CA HIS A 17 -10.67 20.56 -8.71
C HIS A 17 -11.07 21.42 -9.94
N LEU A 18 -10.62 22.68 -10.02
CA LEU A 18 -10.80 23.59 -11.17
C LEU A 18 -9.51 23.82 -11.95
N LYS A 19 -8.45 23.05 -11.66
CA LYS A 19 -7.18 23.15 -12.39
C LYS A 19 -7.38 22.70 -13.83
N PRO A 20 -6.64 23.30 -14.78
CA PRO A 20 -6.50 22.76 -16.13
C PRO A 20 -6.02 21.31 -16.02
N GLY A 21 -6.62 20.41 -16.81
CA GLY A 21 -6.27 18.98 -16.75
C GLY A 21 -4.77 18.71 -16.84
N HIS A 22 -4.34 17.56 -16.29
CA HIS A 22 -2.94 17.13 -16.07
C HIS A 22 -1.98 17.21 -17.26
N LYS A 23 -2.47 17.47 -18.49
CA LYS A 23 -1.65 17.78 -19.68
C LYS A 23 -0.74 19.00 -19.51
N ALA A 24 -0.99 19.85 -18.52
CA ALA A 24 -0.18 21.03 -18.25
C ALA A 24 1.18 20.74 -17.57
N SER A 25 1.35 19.56 -16.99
CA SER A 25 2.47 19.21 -16.08
C SER A 25 3.71 18.62 -16.76
N LEU A 26 3.65 18.31 -18.06
CA LEU A 26 4.72 17.60 -18.80
C LEU A 26 5.64 18.53 -19.62
N LEU A 27 5.40 19.83 -19.58
CA LEU A 27 6.12 20.86 -20.31
C LEU A 27 6.55 21.97 -19.34
N SER A 28 7.62 22.71 -19.65
CA SER A 28 7.94 23.93 -18.89
C SER A 28 6.73 24.88 -18.89
N HIS A 29 6.52 25.66 -17.81
CA HIS A 29 5.34 26.55 -17.69
C HIS A 29 5.12 27.43 -18.94
N SER A 30 6.19 27.83 -19.63
CA SER A 30 6.16 28.60 -20.88
C SER A 30 5.71 27.78 -22.10
N GLN A 31 6.16 26.53 -22.23
CA GLN A 31 5.76 25.62 -23.31
C GLN A 31 4.30 25.17 -23.15
N THR A 32 3.86 24.90 -21.92
CA THR A 32 2.46 24.62 -21.60
C THR A 32 1.57 25.81 -21.97
N LEU A 33 1.96 27.01 -21.56
CA LEU A 33 1.22 28.24 -21.86
C LEU A 33 1.05 28.46 -23.37
N GLU A 34 2.11 28.23 -24.16
CA GLU A 34 2.05 28.43 -25.61
C GLU A 34 1.21 27.34 -26.31
N LEU A 35 1.25 26.10 -25.83
CA LEU A 35 0.40 25.02 -26.33
C LEU A 35 -1.08 25.30 -26.06
N TYR A 36 -1.44 25.66 -24.82
CA TYR A 36 -2.81 26.04 -24.50
C TYR A 36 -3.25 27.30 -25.26
N ARG A 37 -2.36 28.27 -25.44
CA ARG A 37 -2.64 29.48 -26.24
C ARG A 37 -2.94 29.15 -27.70
N GLN A 38 -2.24 28.19 -28.29
CA GLN A 38 -2.51 27.73 -29.67
C GLN A 38 -3.81 26.95 -29.78
N ASN A 39 -4.15 26.12 -28.77
CA ASN A 39 -5.40 25.37 -28.73
C ASN A 39 -6.62 26.30 -28.50
N ALA A 40 -6.51 27.23 -27.54
CA ALA A 40 -7.55 28.21 -27.23
C ALA A 40 -7.85 29.15 -28.41
N LYS A 41 -6.86 29.45 -29.27
CA LYS A 41 -7.06 30.24 -30.51
C LYS A 41 -7.83 29.48 -31.60
N LYS A 42 -7.79 28.14 -31.58
CA LYS A 42 -8.38 27.27 -32.61
C LYS A 42 -9.75 26.73 -32.22
N THR A 43 -10.10 26.75 -30.94
CA THR A 43 -11.37 26.22 -30.41
C THR A 43 -12.34 27.33 -30.00
N ASN A 44 -13.65 27.09 -30.21
CA ASN A 44 -14.74 27.91 -29.69
C ASN A 44 -15.41 27.29 -28.45
N ASP A 45 -14.84 26.22 -27.92
CA ASP A 45 -15.31 25.55 -26.72
C ASP A 45 -15.09 26.43 -25.46
N PRO A 46 -16.16 26.82 -24.73
CA PRO A 46 -16.05 27.65 -23.53
C PRO A 46 -15.29 26.96 -22.38
N ASP A 47 -15.30 25.63 -22.29
CA ASP A 47 -14.63 24.88 -21.22
C ASP A 47 -13.11 24.90 -21.43
N LEU A 48 -12.64 24.63 -22.66
CA LEU A 48 -11.21 24.74 -23.00
C LEU A 48 -10.67 26.17 -22.89
N GLN A 49 -11.49 27.18 -23.23
CA GLN A 49 -11.14 28.57 -23.02
C GLN A 49 -11.07 28.93 -21.53
N PHE A 50 -11.94 28.35 -20.70
CA PHE A 50 -11.90 28.49 -19.25
C PHE A 50 -10.63 27.85 -18.66
N GLU A 51 -10.31 26.61 -19.03
CA GLU A 51 -9.11 25.91 -18.58
C GLU A 51 -7.85 26.70 -18.90
N PHE A 52 -7.74 27.23 -20.13
CA PHE A 52 -6.61 28.09 -20.48
C PHE A 52 -6.55 29.35 -19.62
N ALA A 53 -7.69 29.98 -19.34
CA ALA A 53 -7.75 31.17 -18.50
C ALA A 53 -7.37 30.89 -17.04
N ALA A 54 -7.84 29.76 -16.49
CA ALA A 54 -7.48 29.30 -15.16
C ALA A 54 -5.98 28.98 -15.07
N PHE A 55 -5.42 28.31 -16.08
CA PHE A 55 -3.98 28.03 -16.16
C PHE A 55 -3.15 29.30 -16.09
N MET A 56 -3.50 30.33 -16.87
CA MET A 56 -2.77 31.60 -16.86
C MET A 56 -2.76 32.26 -15.49
N VAL A 57 -3.88 32.22 -14.77
CA VAL A 57 -3.99 32.76 -13.41
C VAL A 57 -3.16 31.93 -12.42
N GLU A 58 -3.20 30.60 -12.51
CA GLU A 58 -2.43 29.73 -11.61
C GLU A 58 -0.92 29.79 -11.88
N ALA A 59 -0.49 29.76 -13.13
CA ALA A 59 0.90 29.91 -13.53
C ALA A 59 1.49 31.25 -13.03
N SER A 60 0.67 32.30 -12.97
CA SER A 60 1.09 33.60 -12.42
C SER A 60 1.40 33.53 -10.92
N ARG A 61 0.77 32.63 -10.15
CA ARG A 61 1.02 32.45 -8.71
C ARG A 61 2.35 31.76 -8.44
N ALA A 62 2.83 30.94 -9.37
CA ALA A 62 4.11 30.23 -9.28
C ALA A 62 5.32 31.08 -9.72
N MET A 63 5.12 32.33 -10.16
CA MET A 63 6.18 33.20 -10.67
C MET A 63 6.84 34.07 -9.59
N ASN A 64 8.17 34.08 -9.59
CA ASN A 64 9.01 34.89 -8.69
C ASN A 64 8.91 36.39 -9.00
N ASP A 65 9.32 37.24 -8.05
CA ASP A 65 9.21 38.71 -8.15
C ASP A 65 10.04 39.34 -9.27
N GLU A 66 11.08 38.67 -9.76
CA GLU A 66 11.86 39.11 -10.92
C GLU A 66 11.04 39.13 -12.23
N GLU A 67 9.91 38.41 -12.28
CA GLU A 67 9.02 38.32 -13.44
C GLU A 67 7.69 39.09 -13.26
N ALA A 68 7.63 40.05 -12.33
CA ALA A 68 6.41 40.77 -11.94
C ALA A 68 5.59 41.31 -13.13
N LYS A 69 6.25 41.83 -14.16
CA LYS A 69 5.56 42.34 -15.37
C LYS A 69 4.86 41.23 -16.16
N LYS A 70 5.52 40.07 -16.35
CA LYS A 70 4.93 38.92 -17.06
C LYS A 70 3.77 38.33 -16.27
N ARG A 71 3.92 38.26 -14.94
CA ARG A 71 2.86 37.85 -14.00
C ARG A 71 1.62 38.73 -14.15
N ASP A 72 1.79 40.06 -14.14
CA ASP A 72 0.69 41.00 -14.32
C ASP A 72 0.01 40.89 -15.69
N ASP A 73 0.78 40.64 -16.75
CA ASP A 73 0.27 40.47 -18.11
C ASP A 73 -0.55 39.17 -18.26
N LEU A 74 -0.08 38.06 -17.67
CA LEU A 74 -0.81 36.78 -17.64
C LEU A 74 -2.12 36.88 -16.86
N VAL A 75 -2.10 37.52 -15.69
CA VAL A 75 -3.31 37.75 -14.89
C VAL A 75 -4.31 38.61 -15.67
N LYS A 76 -3.86 39.66 -16.37
CA LYS A 76 -4.74 40.49 -17.19
C LYS A 76 -5.35 39.71 -18.35
N GLU A 77 -4.56 38.89 -19.05
CA GLU A 77 -5.02 38.05 -20.17
C GLU A 77 -6.06 37.02 -19.69
N GLY A 78 -5.76 36.29 -18.61
CA GLY A 78 -6.66 35.30 -18.02
C GLY A 78 -7.98 35.92 -17.55
N LEU A 79 -7.92 37.05 -16.81
CA LEU A 79 -9.14 37.73 -16.35
C LEU A 79 -9.98 38.30 -17.50
N ALA A 80 -9.35 38.76 -18.59
CA ALA A 80 -10.09 39.23 -19.76
C ALA A 80 -10.86 38.08 -20.44
N LEU A 81 -10.24 36.90 -20.55
CA LEU A 81 -10.88 35.71 -21.12
C LEU A 81 -12.01 35.19 -20.20
N LEU A 82 -11.77 35.13 -18.89
CA LEU A 82 -12.80 34.77 -17.90
C LEU A 82 -14.01 35.70 -17.94
N ARG A 83 -13.80 37.02 -18.06
CA ARG A 83 -14.91 38.00 -18.22
C ARG A 83 -15.74 37.70 -19.45
N LYS A 84 -15.10 37.48 -20.59
CA LYS A 84 -15.79 37.16 -21.86
C LYS A 84 -16.65 35.90 -21.74
N LEU A 85 -16.16 34.87 -21.05
CA LEU A 85 -16.91 33.63 -20.82
C LEU A 85 -18.02 33.82 -19.79
N ALA A 86 -17.74 34.58 -18.72
CA ALA A 86 -18.71 34.89 -17.69
C ALA A 86 -19.92 35.68 -18.23
N ASP A 87 -19.67 36.66 -19.12
CA ASP A 87 -20.72 37.44 -19.81
C ASP A 87 -21.59 36.57 -20.72
N ARG A 88 -21.09 35.42 -21.17
CA ARG A 88 -21.82 34.42 -21.97
C ARG A 88 -22.61 33.43 -21.12
N GLY A 89 -22.58 33.55 -19.79
CA GLY A 89 -23.31 32.67 -18.88
C GLY A 89 -22.56 31.39 -18.50
N HIS A 90 -21.24 31.31 -18.73
CA HIS A 90 -20.46 30.14 -18.35
C HIS A 90 -20.23 30.08 -16.83
N ALA A 91 -20.85 29.10 -16.17
CA ALA A 91 -20.96 29.03 -14.71
C ALA A 91 -19.59 28.93 -14.00
N ASN A 92 -18.67 28.11 -14.50
CA ASN A 92 -17.33 27.91 -13.93
C ASN A 92 -16.48 29.18 -14.07
N SER A 93 -16.56 29.88 -15.21
CA SER A 93 -15.86 31.16 -15.39
C SER A 93 -16.41 32.26 -14.50
N GLN A 94 -17.73 32.33 -14.29
CA GLN A 94 -18.33 33.28 -13.36
C GLN A 94 -17.85 33.03 -11.92
N TYR A 95 -17.81 31.77 -11.48
CA TYR A 95 -17.31 31.40 -10.15
C TYR A 95 -15.83 31.74 -9.98
N TYR A 96 -14.98 31.27 -10.90
CA TYR A 96 -13.54 31.45 -10.80
C TYR A 96 -13.11 32.93 -10.92
N LEU A 97 -13.80 33.71 -11.75
CA LEU A 97 -13.60 35.16 -11.82
C LEU A 97 -13.99 35.85 -10.50
N ALA A 98 -15.10 35.44 -9.88
CA ALA A 98 -15.51 35.94 -8.58
C ALA A 98 -14.48 35.59 -7.49
N ASP A 99 -13.94 34.37 -7.51
CA ASP A 99 -12.88 33.94 -6.59
C ASP A 99 -11.59 34.73 -6.79
N CYS A 100 -11.21 35.04 -8.04
CA CYS A 100 -10.09 35.92 -8.33
C CYS A 100 -10.28 37.29 -7.65
N TYR A 101 -11.45 37.90 -7.77
CA TYR A 101 -11.73 39.18 -7.11
C TYR A 101 -11.76 39.08 -5.58
N ALA A 102 -12.32 38.02 -5.03
CA ALA A 102 -12.35 37.77 -3.58
C ALA A 102 -10.94 37.53 -3.01
N SER A 103 -10.06 36.89 -3.80
CA SER A 103 -8.65 36.64 -3.47
C SER A 103 -7.72 37.80 -3.88
N ALA A 104 -8.28 38.97 -4.24
CA ALA A 104 -7.55 40.17 -4.63
C ALA A 104 -6.74 40.11 -5.95
N ILE A 105 -6.90 39.05 -6.74
CA ILE A 105 -6.17 38.82 -7.99
C ILE A 105 -6.70 39.76 -9.09
N GLY A 106 -5.81 40.58 -9.66
CA GLY A 106 -6.13 41.54 -10.72
C GLY A 106 -7.01 42.72 -10.29
N THR A 107 -6.99 43.05 -8.99
CA THR A 107 -7.64 44.23 -8.42
C THR A 107 -6.68 45.41 -8.31
N SER A 108 -7.17 46.65 -8.37
CA SER A 108 -6.33 47.86 -8.46
C SER A 108 -5.50 48.19 -7.20
N LYS A 109 -5.52 47.35 -6.15
CA LYS A 109 -4.82 47.59 -4.87
C LYS A 109 -4.38 46.31 -4.14
N ASN A 110 -4.40 45.13 -4.78
CA ASN A 110 -4.23 43.83 -4.11
C ASN A 110 -5.12 43.68 -2.87
N LYS A 111 -6.38 44.15 -2.97
CA LYS A 111 -7.39 44.01 -1.93
C LYS A 111 -8.60 43.25 -2.48
N PRO A 112 -9.24 42.39 -1.66
CA PRO A 112 -10.48 41.72 -2.05
C PRO A 112 -11.54 42.71 -2.54
N ASP A 113 -12.13 42.45 -3.70
CA ASP A 113 -13.19 43.26 -4.31
C ASP A 113 -14.51 42.49 -4.32
N PHE A 114 -15.18 42.47 -3.17
CA PHE A 114 -16.44 41.74 -3.00
C PHE A 114 -17.61 42.38 -3.76
N ASP A 115 -17.54 43.68 -4.09
CA ASP A 115 -18.58 44.36 -4.86
C ASP A 115 -18.68 43.79 -6.29
N LYS A 116 -17.56 43.32 -6.85
CA LYS A 116 -17.54 42.60 -8.13
C LYS A 116 -17.72 41.09 -7.99
N ALA A 117 -17.19 40.49 -6.92
CA ALA A 117 -17.27 39.05 -6.71
C ALA A 117 -18.71 38.57 -6.43
N PHE A 118 -19.43 39.29 -5.55
CA PHE A 118 -20.74 38.86 -5.08
C PHE A 118 -21.79 38.70 -6.20
N PRO A 119 -21.97 39.65 -7.14
CA PRO A 119 -22.90 39.47 -8.26
C PRO A 119 -22.59 38.24 -9.11
N LEU A 120 -21.30 37.94 -9.34
CA LEU A 120 -20.86 36.78 -10.11
C LEU A 120 -21.11 35.46 -9.38
N PHE A 121 -20.90 35.39 -8.05
CA PHE A 121 -21.29 34.21 -7.26
C PHE A 121 -22.81 33.95 -7.35
N VAL A 122 -23.63 35.00 -7.28
CA VAL A 122 -25.09 34.87 -7.41
C VAL A 122 -25.49 34.41 -8.82
N GLN A 123 -24.84 34.93 -9.86
CA GLN A 123 -25.09 34.50 -11.25
C GLN A 123 -24.70 33.04 -11.48
N SER A 124 -23.48 32.65 -11.09
CA SER A 124 -22.99 31.27 -11.24
C SER A 124 -23.86 30.28 -10.46
N SER A 125 -24.31 30.66 -9.25
CA SER A 125 -25.29 29.89 -8.51
C SER A 125 -26.59 29.68 -9.30
N LYS A 126 -27.13 30.71 -9.98
CA LYS A 126 -28.33 30.56 -10.82
C LYS A 126 -28.13 29.57 -11.97
N HIS A 127 -26.90 29.44 -12.46
CA HIS A 127 -26.51 28.44 -13.46
C HIS A 127 -26.17 27.06 -12.86
N GLY A 128 -26.40 26.84 -11.56
CA GLY A 128 -26.31 25.52 -10.93
C GLY A 128 -24.99 25.20 -10.25
N HIS A 129 -24.03 26.14 -10.15
CA HIS A 129 -22.74 25.88 -9.51
C HIS A 129 -22.87 25.81 -7.97
N PRO A 130 -22.51 24.69 -7.32
CA PRO A 130 -22.72 24.47 -5.90
C PRO A 130 -21.81 25.32 -5.00
N ASP A 131 -20.53 25.48 -5.34
CA ASP A 131 -19.57 26.32 -4.59
C ASP A 131 -19.90 27.81 -4.69
N ALA A 132 -20.35 28.26 -5.87
CA ALA A 132 -20.85 29.63 -6.02
C ALA A 132 -22.08 29.89 -5.17
N ALA A 133 -22.99 28.91 -5.05
CA ALA A 133 -24.15 29.00 -4.17
C ALA A 133 -23.72 29.09 -2.69
N TYR A 134 -22.76 28.28 -2.26
CA TYR A 134 -22.18 28.35 -0.91
C TYR A 134 -21.53 29.73 -0.65
N ARG A 135 -20.69 30.22 -1.56
CA ARG A 135 -20.03 31.53 -1.46
C ARG A 135 -21.00 32.70 -1.44
N ALA A 136 -22.07 32.65 -2.24
CA ALA A 136 -23.14 33.64 -2.19
C ALA A 136 -23.83 33.64 -0.81
N GLY A 137 -24.07 32.46 -0.23
CA GLY A 137 -24.59 32.31 1.14
C GLY A 137 -23.69 32.97 2.18
N VAL A 138 -22.38 32.70 2.14
CA VAL A 138 -21.38 33.32 3.03
C VAL A 138 -21.36 34.85 2.87
N CYS A 139 -21.45 35.36 1.63
CA CYS A 139 -21.49 36.80 1.39
C CYS A 139 -22.71 37.46 2.04
N TYR A 140 -23.90 36.84 1.95
CA TYR A 140 -25.11 37.33 2.62
C TYR A 140 -25.03 37.23 4.15
N GLU A 141 -24.35 36.21 4.69
CA GLU A 141 -24.12 36.06 6.13
C GLU A 141 -23.17 37.14 6.68
N GLN A 142 -22.05 37.37 5.98
CA GLN A 142 -21.00 38.30 6.40
C GLN A 142 -21.23 39.75 5.95
N GLY A 143 -22.10 39.98 4.97
CA GLY A 143 -22.34 41.29 4.36
C GLY A 143 -21.23 41.73 3.41
N TRP A 144 -20.65 40.78 2.67
CA TRP A 144 -19.59 41.06 1.69
C TRP A 144 -20.20 41.35 0.33
N GLY A 145 -19.95 42.55 -0.21
CA GLY A 145 -20.53 43.01 -1.49
C GLY A 145 -22.06 43.18 -1.46
N CYS A 146 -22.69 43.03 -0.29
CA CYS A 146 -24.14 43.11 -0.09
C CYS A 146 -24.48 43.46 1.36
N ARG A 147 -25.76 43.75 1.64
CA ARG A 147 -26.24 43.87 3.02
C ARG A 147 -26.42 42.49 3.63
N LYS A 148 -26.13 42.38 4.93
CA LYS A 148 -26.38 41.15 5.70
C LYS A 148 -27.86 40.76 5.62
N ASP A 149 -28.12 39.52 5.21
CA ASP A 149 -29.47 38.98 5.02
C ASP A 149 -29.45 37.47 5.30
N PHE A 150 -29.80 37.10 6.54
CA PHE A 150 -29.72 35.72 6.99
C PHE A 150 -30.72 34.79 6.28
N ALA A 151 -31.90 35.29 5.92
CA ALA A 151 -32.90 34.50 5.20
C ALA A 151 -32.41 34.14 3.80
N LYS A 152 -31.74 35.07 3.10
CA LYS A 152 -31.09 34.75 1.83
C LYS A 152 -29.88 33.85 2.00
N ALA A 153 -29.06 34.06 3.03
CA ALA A 153 -27.94 33.18 3.32
C ALA A 153 -28.41 31.72 3.46
N GLU A 154 -29.45 31.50 4.25
CA GLU A 154 -30.09 30.19 4.43
C GLU A 154 -30.58 29.60 3.09
N GLN A 155 -31.26 30.40 2.25
CA GLN A 155 -31.74 29.96 0.95
C GLN A 155 -30.60 29.47 0.04
N PHE A 156 -29.49 30.21 0.00
CA PHE A 156 -28.31 29.85 -0.80
C PHE A 156 -27.59 28.64 -0.23
N PHE A 157 -27.48 28.50 1.11
CA PHE A 157 -26.95 27.30 1.73
C PHE A 157 -27.82 26.08 1.47
N LYS A 158 -29.15 26.18 1.57
CA LYS A 158 -30.08 25.08 1.21
C LYS A 158 -29.93 24.66 -0.24
N LYS A 159 -29.78 25.64 -1.13
CA LYS A 159 -29.52 25.38 -2.56
C LYS A 159 -28.22 24.62 -2.76
N SER A 160 -27.11 25.04 -2.15
CA SER A 160 -25.82 24.36 -2.24
C SER A 160 -25.86 22.96 -1.59
N ALA A 161 -26.54 22.83 -0.45
CA ALA A 161 -26.74 21.57 0.27
C ALA A 161 -27.62 20.55 -0.48
N SER A 162 -28.45 20.99 -1.43
CA SER A 162 -29.20 20.09 -2.32
C SER A 162 -28.28 19.36 -3.31
N SER A 163 -27.11 19.94 -3.61
CA SER A 163 -26.03 19.34 -4.40
C SER A 163 -24.95 18.68 -3.52
N SER A 164 -25.27 18.37 -2.26
CA SER A 164 -24.37 17.72 -1.29
C SER A 164 -23.06 18.45 -0.98
N HIS A 165 -23.00 19.79 -1.14
CA HIS A 165 -21.80 20.55 -0.79
C HIS A 165 -21.51 20.48 0.73
N PRO A 166 -20.32 20.00 1.15
CA PRO A 166 -20.03 19.72 2.56
C PRO A 166 -20.01 20.96 3.45
N GLY A 167 -19.41 22.07 3.00
CA GLY A 167 -19.42 23.35 3.74
C GLY A 167 -20.83 23.92 3.99
N ALA A 168 -21.73 23.85 3.01
CA ALA A 168 -23.12 24.31 3.16
C ALA A 168 -23.92 23.40 4.09
N LEU A 169 -23.77 22.07 3.96
CA LEU A 169 -24.38 21.10 4.86
C LEU A 169 -23.91 21.30 6.31
N TYR A 170 -22.60 21.47 6.50
CA TYR A 170 -22.01 21.78 7.80
C TYR A 170 -22.60 23.06 8.41
N ARG A 171 -22.60 24.16 7.64
CA ARG A 171 -23.09 25.47 8.12
C ARG A 171 -24.56 25.42 8.51
N LEU A 172 -25.40 24.73 7.74
CA LEU A 172 -26.82 24.51 8.06
C LEU A 172 -26.98 23.61 9.29
N GLY A 173 -26.20 22.54 9.41
CA GLY A 173 -26.21 21.66 10.57
C GLY A 173 -25.96 22.43 11.88
N ILE A 174 -24.94 23.28 11.88
CA ILE A 174 -24.63 24.15 13.02
C ILE A 174 -25.71 25.22 13.25
N ALA A 175 -26.26 25.81 12.18
CA ALA A 175 -27.31 26.82 12.30
C ALA A 175 -28.58 26.25 12.95
N GLU A 176 -29.01 25.06 12.55
CA GLU A 176 -30.16 24.35 13.13
C GLU A 176 -29.90 23.93 14.58
N LEU A 177 -28.67 23.51 14.93
CA LEU A 177 -28.32 23.15 16.32
C LEU A 177 -28.32 24.37 17.26
N LYS A 178 -27.74 25.49 16.81
CA LYS A 178 -27.52 26.68 17.64
C LYS A 178 -28.66 27.70 17.54
N GLY A 179 -29.53 27.61 16.53
CA GLY A 179 -30.58 28.60 16.24
C GLY A 179 -30.02 29.87 15.60
N GLU A 180 -29.15 29.72 14.60
CA GLU A 180 -28.53 30.83 13.86
C GLU A 180 -29.22 31.04 12.51
N LEU A 181 -28.79 32.04 11.72
CA LEU A 181 -29.37 32.38 10.41
C LEU A 181 -30.88 32.68 10.41
N GLY A 182 -31.46 33.00 11.57
CA GLY A 182 -32.91 33.22 11.70
C GLY A 182 -33.72 31.93 11.86
N LEU A 183 -33.07 30.77 11.99
CA LEU A 183 -33.69 29.48 12.24
C LEU A 183 -33.98 29.28 13.73
N ALA A 184 -35.06 28.56 14.03
CA ALA A 184 -35.31 28.04 15.36
C ALA A 184 -34.42 26.81 15.62
N LYS A 185 -34.06 26.55 16.89
CA LYS A 185 -33.26 25.37 17.24
C LYS A 185 -34.01 24.09 16.88
N ASN A 186 -33.40 23.27 16.04
CA ASN A 186 -33.90 21.97 15.61
C ASN A 186 -32.76 20.95 15.59
N PRO A 187 -32.49 20.28 16.74
CA PRO A 187 -31.39 19.34 16.83
C PRO A 187 -31.49 18.16 15.87
N ARG A 188 -32.70 17.75 15.50
CA ARG A 188 -32.94 16.63 14.57
C ARG A 188 -32.45 16.97 13.16
N ASP A 189 -32.86 18.12 12.63
CA ASP A 189 -32.41 18.55 11.31
C ASP A 189 -30.93 18.93 11.33
N GLY A 190 -30.44 19.50 12.43
CA GLY A 190 -29.03 19.78 12.66
C GLY A 190 -28.13 18.54 12.54
N VAL A 191 -28.45 17.47 13.28
CA VAL A 191 -27.73 16.19 13.21
C VAL A 191 -27.85 15.57 11.82
N ARG A 192 -29.02 15.65 11.16
CA ARG A 192 -29.20 15.13 9.81
C ARG A 192 -28.28 15.82 8.79
N TYR A 193 -28.16 17.14 8.86
CA TYR A 193 -27.24 17.87 7.98
C TYR A 193 -25.77 17.57 8.29
N LEU A 194 -25.40 17.44 9.57
CA LEU A 194 -24.03 17.07 9.95
C LEU A 194 -23.65 15.66 9.48
N LYS A 195 -24.54 14.67 9.54
CA LYS A 195 -24.29 13.32 8.99
C LYS A 195 -24.03 13.35 7.49
N ARG A 196 -24.88 14.05 6.74
CA ARG A 196 -24.68 14.24 5.29
C ARG A 196 -23.40 15.01 4.98
N ALA A 197 -23.02 15.98 5.82
CA ALA A 197 -21.78 16.72 5.68
C ALA A 197 -20.55 15.83 5.95
N ALA A 198 -20.62 14.94 6.95
CA ALA A 198 -19.59 13.97 7.26
C ALA A 198 -19.37 12.96 6.11
N GLU A 199 -20.45 12.45 5.51
CA GLU A 199 -20.39 11.55 4.34
C GLU A 199 -19.71 12.19 3.11
N ASN A 200 -19.68 13.52 3.01
CA ASN A 200 -19.08 14.26 1.91
C ASN A 200 -17.87 15.11 2.37
N ALA A 201 -17.29 14.79 3.53
CA ALA A 201 -16.18 15.55 4.08
C ALA A 201 -14.93 15.41 3.19
N ASN A 202 -14.18 16.51 3.08
CA ASN A 202 -12.93 16.59 2.34
C ASN A 202 -11.94 17.47 3.12
N GLU A 203 -10.72 17.62 2.61
CA GLU A 203 -9.66 18.39 3.28
C GLU A 203 -10.05 19.86 3.57
N GLU A 204 -10.92 20.46 2.74
CA GLU A 204 -11.38 21.83 2.95
C GLU A 204 -12.48 21.94 4.02
N PHE A 205 -13.36 20.93 4.09
CA PHE A 205 -14.52 20.91 4.96
C PHE A 205 -14.56 19.70 5.92
N PRO A 206 -13.51 19.45 6.74
CA PRO A 206 -13.48 18.32 7.67
C PRO A 206 -14.28 18.58 8.96
N HIS A 207 -14.71 19.82 9.19
CA HIS A 207 -15.35 20.29 10.43
C HIS A 207 -16.58 19.48 10.86
N ALA A 208 -17.33 18.94 9.90
CA ALA A 208 -18.54 18.15 10.19
C ALA A 208 -18.23 16.86 10.94
N LEU A 209 -17.15 16.18 10.61
CA LEU A 209 -16.71 14.95 11.28
C LEU A 209 -16.39 15.24 12.76
N HIS A 210 -15.68 16.34 13.03
CA HIS A 210 -15.34 16.75 14.39
C HIS A 210 -16.58 17.12 15.23
N GLU A 211 -17.47 17.96 14.69
CA GLU A 211 -18.67 18.37 15.41
C GLU A 211 -19.63 17.18 15.62
N LEU A 212 -19.76 16.28 14.63
CA LEU A 212 -20.56 15.07 14.78
C LEU A 212 -19.97 14.12 15.85
N SER A 213 -18.65 14.01 15.92
CA SER A 213 -17.97 13.30 17.01
C SER A 213 -18.30 13.90 18.37
N GLU A 214 -18.23 15.23 18.52
CA GLU A 214 -18.60 15.89 19.79
C GLU A 214 -20.06 15.63 20.20
N LEU A 215 -20.96 15.51 19.22
CA LEU A 215 -22.36 15.19 19.47
C LEU A 215 -22.56 13.74 19.90
N HIS A 216 -21.81 12.80 19.33
CA HIS A 216 -21.80 11.41 19.77
C HIS A 216 -21.04 11.20 21.09
N GLU A 217 -20.15 12.12 21.48
CA GLU A 217 -19.53 12.14 22.81
C GLU A 217 -20.53 12.62 23.89
N LYS A 218 -21.27 13.71 23.62
CA LYS A 218 -22.17 14.34 24.61
C LYS A 218 -23.57 13.72 24.63
N GLY A 219 -24.06 13.24 23.49
CA GLY A 219 -25.44 12.83 23.27
C GLY A 219 -26.43 14.00 23.20
N ILE A 220 -27.55 13.79 22.52
CA ILE A 220 -28.74 14.64 22.51
C ILE A 220 -29.96 13.73 22.67
N ASP A 221 -30.73 13.94 23.73
CA ASP A 221 -31.93 13.15 24.04
C ASP A 221 -32.85 12.98 22.83
N ASN A 222 -33.19 11.71 22.52
CA ASN A 222 -34.08 11.32 21.42
C ASN A 222 -33.66 11.76 20.01
N VAL A 223 -32.40 12.19 19.81
CA VAL A 223 -31.87 12.63 18.52
C VAL A 223 -30.53 11.99 18.17
N CYS A 224 -29.58 11.97 19.11
CA CYS A 224 -28.24 11.43 18.92
C CYS A 224 -27.82 10.71 20.20
N PHE A 225 -27.64 9.40 20.16
CA PHE A 225 -27.17 8.66 21.33
C PHE A 225 -25.65 8.77 21.47
N VAL A 226 -25.17 8.57 22.69
CA VAL A 226 -23.72 8.55 22.97
C VAL A 226 -23.12 7.30 22.35
N ASP A 227 -22.15 7.47 21.46
CA ASP A 227 -21.41 6.40 20.80
C ASP A 227 -19.92 6.75 20.76
N ILE A 228 -19.18 6.18 21.72
CA ILE A 228 -17.79 6.53 21.96
C ILE A 228 -16.89 5.99 20.84
N GLU A 229 -17.16 4.77 20.36
CA GLU A 229 -16.35 4.14 19.30
C GLU A 229 -16.54 4.88 17.98
N TYR A 230 -17.79 5.18 17.62
CA TYR A 230 -18.09 5.96 16.42
C TYR A 230 -17.55 7.39 16.51
N ALA A 231 -17.62 8.03 17.68
CA ALA A 231 -17.04 9.35 17.89
C ALA A 231 -15.52 9.36 17.67
N VAL A 232 -14.80 8.33 18.10
CA VAL A 232 -13.35 8.20 17.86
C VAL A 232 -13.06 7.96 16.38
N GLN A 233 -13.83 7.10 15.70
CA GLN A 233 -13.68 6.86 14.27
C GLN A 233 -13.81 8.16 13.45
N LEU A 234 -14.83 8.97 13.75
CA LEU A 234 -15.02 10.27 13.10
C LEU A 234 -13.85 11.25 13.35
N LEU A 235 -13.22 11.20 14.53
CA LEU A 235 -12.02 12.00 14.80
C LEU A 235 -10.82 11.51 13.98
N ILE A 236 -10.68 10.20 13.78
CA ILE A 236 -9.60 9.62 12.97
C ILE A 236 -9.77 10.04 11.52
N GLU A 237 -10.98 9.92 10.97
CA GLU A 237 -11.30 10.38 9.61
C GLU A 237 -11.00 11.88 9.44
N ALA A 238 -11.39 12.72 10.41
CA ALA A 238 -11.09 14.14 10.39
C ALA A 238 -9.58 14.43 10.49
N ALA A 239 -8.84 13.68 11.32
CA ALA A 239 -7.40 13.83 11.46
C ALA A 239 -6.65 13.44 10.17
N ASN A 240 -7.12 12.39 9.48
CA ASN A 240 -6.59 11.97 8.17
C ASN A 240 -6.83 13.03 7.09
N LEU A 241 -7.93 13.78 7.17
CA LEU A 241 -8.18 14.98 6.35
C LEU A 241 -7.42 16.22 6.84
N ASN A 242 -6.35 16.04 7.62
CA ASN A 242 -5.55 17.10 8.20
C ASN A 242 -6.38 18.11 9.02
N TYR A 243 -7.34 17.68 9.84
CA TYR A 243 -8.03 18.60 10.75
C TYR A 243 -7.36 18.64 12.13
N ALA A 244 -6.57 19.70 12.38
CA ALA A 244 -5.78 19.85 13.60
C ALA A 244 -6.56 19.69 14.93
N PRO A 245 -7.78 20.23 15.11
CA PRO A 245 -8.53 20.05 16.36
C PRO A 245 -8.87 18.58 16.66
N SER A 246 -9.19 17.77 15.64
CA SER A 246 -9.43 16.34 15.82
C SER A 246 -8.15 15.58 16.13
N ALA A 247 -7.06 15.89 15.42
CA ALA A 247 -5.76 15.29 15.68
C ALA A 247 -5.26 15.63 17.10
N PHE A 248 -5.41 16.86 17.57
CA PHE A 248 -5.09 17.23 18.95
C PHE A 248 -5.91 16.43 19.97
N LYS A 249 -7.23 16.31 19.75
CA LYS A 249 -8.14 15.56 20.62
C LYS A 249 -7.79 14.07 20.68
N LEU A 250 -7.43 13.44 19.55
CA LEU A 250 -6.91 12.08 19.52
C LEU A 250 -5.57 11.95 20.23
N GLY A 251 -4.67 12.93 20.07
CA GLY A 251 -3.41 13.00 20.80
C GLY A 251 -3.62 12.94 22.31
N GLU A 252 -4.60 13.69 22.83
CA GLU A 252 -5.01 13.64 24.24
C GLU A 252 -5.65 12.30 24.62
N TYR A 253 -6.47 11.71 23.74
CA TYR A 253 -7.13 10.44 24.02
C TYR A 253 -6.15 9.29 24.17
N TYR A 254 -5.15 9.21 23.29
CA TYR A 254 -4.07 8.21 23.40
C TYR A 254 -3.04 8.56 24.49
N GLU A 255 -2.83 9.84 24.83
CA GLU A 255 -1.97 10.22 25.96
C GLU A 255 -2.54 9.76 27.30
N TYR A 256 -3.86 9.95 27.49
CA TYR A 256 -4.53 9.72 28.78
C TYR A 256 -5.33 8.42 28.85
N GLY A 257 -5.45 7.68 27.76
CA GLY A 257 -6.32 6.51 27.67
C GLY A 257 -7.80 6.85 27.88
N LYS A 258 -8.31 7.86 27.18
CA LYS A 258 -9.70 8.35 27.28
C LYS A 258 -10.55 7.82 26.12
N MET A 259 -11.88 7.85 26.28
CA MET A 259 -12.83 7.58 25.19
C MET A 259 -12.63 6.22 24.51
N GLY A 260 -12.30 5.18 25.30
CA GLY A 260 -12.07 3.83 24.76
C GLY A 260 -10.70 3.64 24.09
N CYS A 261 -9.92 4.69 23.87
CA CYS A 261 -8.56 4.58 23.36
C CYS A 261 -7.61 4.03 24.44
N PRO A 262 -6.74 3.06 24.10
CA PRO A 262 -5.66 2.65 24.99
C PRO A 262 -4.65 3.78 25.14
N GLN A 263 -3.92 3.77 26.25
CA GLN A 263 -2.78 4.67 26.42
C GLN A 263 -1.66 4.23 25.46
N ASP A 264 -1.27 5.10 24.53
CA ASP A 264 -0.25 4.83 23.51
C ASP A 264 0.56 6.10 23.22
N ALA A 265 1.84 6.07 23.62
CA ALA A 265 2.74 7.20 23.42
C ALA A 265 3.06 7.46 21.93
N ALA A 266 3.15 6.42 21.10
CA ALA A 266 3.47 6.57 19.68
C ALA A 266 2.31 7.23 18.93
N LEU A 267 1.08 6.74 19.16
CA LEU A 267 -0.11 7.33 18.55
C LEU A 267 -0.37 8.74 19.07
N SER A 268 -0.17 9.00 20.37
CA SER A 268 -0.29 10.35 20.92
C SER A 268 0.68 11.33 20.25
N ILE A 269 1.96 10.96 20.14
CA ILE A 269 2.98 11.80 19.48
C ILE A 269 2.65 12.02 18.00
N HIS A 270 2.19 10.97 17.31
CA HIS A 270 1.80 11.03 15.90
C HIS A 270 0.68 12.05 15.67
N TYR A 271 -0.43 11.94 16.39
CA TYR A 271 -1.56 12.85 16.21
C TYR A 271 -1.26 14.28 16.68
N TYR A 272 -0.49 14.47 17.76
CA TYR A 272 -0.01 15.80 18.11
C TYR A 272 0.92 16.40 17.04
N THR A 273 1.71 15.58 16.34
CA THR A 273 2.56 16.04 15.23
C THR A 273 1.72 16.52 14.05
N ILE A 274 0.66 15.81 13.67
CA ILE A 274 -0.28 16.25 12.60
C ILE A 274 -0.87 17.62 12.95
N ALA A 275 -1.38 17.78 14.18
CA ALA A 275 -1.94 19.05 14.63
C ALA A 275 -0.88 20.16 14.69
N ALA A 276 0.34 19.85 15.16
CA ALA A 276 1.43 20.82 15.29
C ALA A 276 2.01 21.28 13.94
N GLN A 277 1.96 20.44 12.90
CA GLN A 277 2.32 20.83 11.53
C GLN A 277 1.45 21.98 11.02
N GLN A 278 0.19 22.05 11.46
CA GLN A 278 -0.75 23.13 11.17
C GLN A 278 -0.71 24.28 12.18
N ASP A 279 0.38 24.40 12.93
CA ASP A 279 0.56 25.43 13.97
C ASP A 279 -0.49 25.39 15.10
N HIS A 280 -1.11 24.24 15.37
CA HIS A 280 -2.04 24.11 16.50
C HIS A 280 -1.29 24.31 17.82
N ARG A 281 -1.51 25.47 18.45
CA ARG A 281 -0.70 25.96 19.58
C ARG A 281 -0.71 25.00 20.77
N GLU A 282 -1.84 24.35 21.07
CA GLU A 282 -1.94 23.39 22.17
C GLU A 282 -1.20 22.08 21.85
N ALA A 283 -1.16 21.66 20.58
CA ALA A 283 -0.45 20.45 20.16
C ALA A 283 1.06 20.66 20.14
N CYS A 284 1.51 21.82 19.64
CA CYS A 284 2.90 22.26 19.75
C CYS A 284 3.36 22.25 21.22
N PHE A 285 2.51 22.72 22.14
CA PHE A 285 2.83 22.71 23.57
C PHE A 285 2.78 21.30 24.19
N ALA A 286 1.91 20.41 23.72
CA ALA A 286 1.90 19.01 24.15
C ALA A 286 3.18 18.26 23.71
N LEU A 287 3.68 18.52 22.50
CA LEU A 287 4.97 18.00 22.04
C LEU A 287 6.14 18.47 22.90
N THR A 288 6.10 19.69 23.44
CA THR A 288 7.10 20.13 24.43
C THR A 288 7.21 19.16 25.60
N ALA A 289 6.09 18.68 26.14
CA ALA A 289 6.09 17.72 27.25
C ALA A 289 6.67 16.36 26.81
N TRP A 290 6.29 15.86 25.63
CA TRP A 290 6.83 14.62 25.08
C TRP A 290 8.35 14.68 24.85
N TYR A 291 8.88 15.78 24.32
CA TYR A 291 10.33 15.95 24.13
C TYR A 291 11.08 16.19 25.45
N LEU A 292 10.47 16.85 26.45
CA LEU A 292 11.08 17.03 27.77
C LEU A 292 11.26 15.70 28.51
N VAL A 293 10.28 14.81 28.42
CA VAL A 293 10.29 13.52 29.14
C VAL A 293 10.98 12.43 28.31
N GLY A 294 10.77 12.44 27.00
CA GLY A 294 11.09 11.32 26.11
C GLY A 294 10.16 10.12 26.33
N SER A 295 10.17 9.19 25.36
CA SER A 295 9.49 7.89 25.43
C SER A 295 10.43 6.78 24.93
N PRO A 296 10.82 5.81 25.77
CA PRO A 296 11.79 4.77 25.41
C PRO A 296 11.43 4.03 24.12
N GLY A 297 12.34 4.01 23.15
CA GLY A 297 12.14 3.32 21.86
C GLY A 297 11.25 4.06 20.85
N ILE A 298 10.60 5.16 21.23
CA ILE A 298 9.68 5.93 20.38
C ILE A 298 10.23 7.34 20.11
N LEU A 299 10.50 8.10 21.17
CA LEU A 299 10.94 9.50 21.07
C LEU A 299 12.07 9.78 22.06
N PRO A 300 13.29 10.11 21.60
CA PRO A 300 14.36 10.46 22.52
C PRO A 300 14.05 11.78 23.24
N GLN A 301 14.45 11.84 24.51
CA GLN A 301 14.39 13.08 25.29
C GLN A 301 15.31 14.14 24.67
N SER A 302 14.80 15.37 24.51
CA SER A 302 15.54 16.49 23.92
C SER A 302 15.04 17.83 24.46
N ASP A 303 15.85 18.46 25.32
CA ASP A 303 15.56 19.81 25.85
C ASP A 303 15.48 20.87 24.74
N THR A 304 16.31 20.73 23.69
CA THR A 304 16.36 21.67 22.56
C THR A 304 15.06 21.63 21.76
N GLU A 305 14.60 20.43 21.38
CA GLU A 305 13.35 20.27 20.65
C GLU A 305 12.16 20.72 21.50
N ALA A 306 12.15 20.39 22.79
CA ALA A 306 11.14 20.87 23.71
C ALA A 306 11.03 22.40 23.74
N TYR A 307 12.17 23.10 23.81
CA TYR A 307 12.21 24.57 23.76
C TYR A 307 11.67 25.12 22.43
N LEU A 308 12.06 24.54 21.29
CA LEU A 308 11.61 25.00 19.97
C LEU A 308 10.10 24.85 19.80
N TRP A 309 9.53 23.71 20.21
CA TRP A 309 8.08 23.49 20.18
C TRP A 309 7.33 24.43 21.14
N ALA A 310 7.88 24.69 22.33
CA ALA A 310 7.31 25.63 23.28
C ALA A 310 7.31 27.06 22.72
N LYS A 311 8.40 27.44 22.05
CA LYS A 311 8.55 28.74 21.40
C LYS A 311 7.55 28.92 20.26
N ARG A 312 7.35 27.90 19.42
CA ARG A 312 6.34 27.92 18.35
C ARG A 312 4.92 28.11 18.89
N ALA A 313 4.58 27.43 19.99
CA ALA A 313 3.30 27.63 20.69
C ALA A 313 3.17 29.04 21.32
N ALA A 314 4.24 29.55 21.91
CA ALA A 314 4.30 30.88 22.53
C ALA A 314 4.15 32.01 21.50
N GLU A 315 4.72 31.86 20.31
CA GLU A 315 4.59 32.81 19.21
C GLU A 315 3.14 32.91 18.71
N LYS A 316 2.34 31.85 18.86
CA LYS A 316 0.89 31.82 18.60
C LYS A 316 0.05 32.33 19.79
N GLY A 317 0.68 32.91 20.80
CA GLY A 317 0.03 33.58 21.92
C GLY A 317 -0.59 32.63 22.95
N LEU A 318 -0.11 31.39 23.07
CA LEU A 318 -0.56 30.48 24.14
C LEU A 318 0.08 30.91 25.48
N PRO A 319 -0.69 31.40 26.48
CA PRO A 319 -0.11 32.00 27.70
C PRO A 319 0.75 31.00 28.50
N LYS A 320 0.34 29.73 28.51
CA LYS A 320 1.07 28.64 29.18
C LYS A 320 2.43 28.38 28.53
N ALA A 321 2.51 28.47 27.20
CA ALA A 321 3.74 28.29 26.45
C ALA A 321 4.65 29.53 26.58
N GLU A 322 4.10 30.75 26.54
CA GLU A 322 4.88 31.98 26.78
C GLU A 322 5.54 31.96 28.17
N TYR A 323 4.83 31.49 29.20
CA TYR A 323 5.41 31.27 30.52
C TYR A 323 6.51 30.19 30.49
N ALA A 324 6.28 29.07 29.82
CA ALA A 324 7.25 27.97 29.71
C ALA A 324 8.53 28.39 28.99
N VAL A 325 8.43 29.19 27.92
CA VAL A 325 9.58 29.77 27.20
C VAL A 325 10.33 30.74 28.11
N GLY A 326 9.62 31.62 28.83
CA GLY A 326 10.24 32.48 29.84
C GLY A 326 11.05 31.69 30.87
N TYR A 327 10.49 30.57 31.34
CA TYR A 327 11.15 29.68 32.29
C TYR A 327 12.34 28.91 31.69
N PHE A 328 12.19 28.37 30.48
CA PHE A 328 13.29 27.68 29.79
C PHE A 328 14.46 28.63 29.49
N THR A 329 14.19 29.88 29.13
CA THR A 329 15.21 30.90 28.89
C THR A 329 15.86 31.43 30.18
N GLU A 330 15.13 31.45 31.29
CA GLU A 330 15.69 31.80 32.61
C GLU A 330 16.62 30.69 33.13
N VAL A 331 16.16 29.43 33.06
CA VAL A 331 16.86 28.26 33.62
C VAL A 331 17.89 27.66 32.66
N GLY A 332 17.77 27.94 31.36
CA GLY A 332 18.65 27.42 30.30
C GLY A 332 18.31 26.01 29.84
N ILE A 333 17.03 25.68 29.70
CA ILE A 333 16.53 24.39 29.17
C ILE A 333 16.41 24.52 27.66
N GLY A 334 17.25 23.80 26.90
CA GLY A 334 17.22 23.82 25.42
C GLY A 334 17.69 25.12 24.77
N VAL A 335 17.98 26.16 25.56
CA VAL A 335 18.42 27.49 25.10
C VAL A 335 19.46 28.09 26.06
N LYS A 336 20.25 29.05 25.57
CA LYS A 336 21.16 29.81 26.43
C LYS A 336 20.36 30.68 27.41
N LYS A 337 20.85 30.77 28.65
CA LYS A 337 20.25 31.63 29.67
C LYS A 337 20.25 33.09 29.24
N ASP A 338 19.09 33.73 29.29
CA ASP A 338 18.93 35.17 29.06
C ASP A 338 17.81 35.74 29.93
N GLN A 339 18.19 36.42 31.02
CA GLN A 339 17.24 36.98 31.97
C GLN A 339 16.38 38.11 31.38
N LEU A 340 16.92 38.86 30.41
CA LEU A 340 16.20 39.96 29.79
C LEU A 340 15.14 39.42 28.84
N ASP A 341 15.47 38.41 28.06
CA ASP A 341 14.53 37.75 27.15
C ASP A 341 13.45 36.97 27.92
N ALA A 342 13.83 36.24 28.97
CA ALA A 342 12.89 35.56 29.87
C ALA A 342 11.83 36.53 30.45
N ASN A 343 12.26 37.72 30.90
CA ASN A 343 11.34 38.75 31.41
C ASN A 343 10.40 39.31 30.34
N LYS A 344 10.81 39.37 29.07
CA LYS A 344 9.91 39.76 27.97
C LYS A 344 8.81 38.73 27.78
N TRP A 345 9.16 37.44 27.79
CA TRP A 345 8.18 36.35 27.67
C TRP A 345 7.23 36.29 28.86
N TYR A 346 7.70 36.51 30.09
CA TYR A 346 6.81 36.60 31.26
C TYR A 346 5.84 37.79 31.19
N ARG A 347 6.28 38.96 30.69
CA ARG A 347 5.36 40.11 30.49
C ARG A 347 4.27 39.78 29.48
N ARG A 348 4.63 39.18 28.35
CA ARG A 348 3.66 38.70 27.33
C ARG A 348 2.68 37.69 27.92
N ALA A 349 3.17 36.68 28.62
CA ALA A 349 2.32 35.68 29.27
C ALA A 349 1.36 36.30 30.28
N ALA A 350 1.82 37.31 31.05
CA ALA A 350 0.99 38.03 32.02
C ALA A 350 -0.09 38.90 31.36
N GLU A 351 0.25 39.56 30.25
CA GLU A 351 -0.68 40.33 29.41
C GLU A 351 -1.75 39.42 28.80
N HIS A 352 -1.38 38.22 28.37
CA HIS A 352 -2.31 37.20 27.87
C HIS A 352 -2.99 36.37 28.98
N GLY A 353 -2.85 36.77 30.25
CA GLY A 353 -3.65 36.26 31.36
C GLY A 353 -3.07 35.07 32.15
N ASP A 354 -1.80 34.70 31.96
CA ASP A 354 -1.15 33.68 32.79
C ASP A 354 -0.92 34.21 34.23
N LYS A 355 -1.61 33.58 35.19
CA LYS A 355 -1.57 33.98 36.61
C LYS A 355 -0.18 33.81 37.23
N ARG A 356 0.60 32.81 36.80
CA ARG A 356 1.95 32.54 37.33
C ARG A 356 2.89 33.65 36.89
N ALA A 357 2.81 34.07 35.64
CA ALA A 357 3.55 35.20 35.11
C ALA A 357 3.22 36.52 35.83
N GLN A 358 1.93 36.79 36.06
CA GLN A 358 1.48 37.99 36.79
C GLN A 358 1.99 38.03 38.24
N GLN A 359 2.06 36.89 38.91
CA GLN A 359 2.61 36.78 40.27
C GLN A 359 4.14 36.95 40.27
N ARG A 360 4.83 36.32 39.30
CA ARG A 360 6.29 36.39 39.14
C ARG A 360 6.78 37.83 38.91
N LEU A 361 6.03 38.63 38.15
CA LEU A 361 6.36 40.04 37.87
C LEU A 361 6.02 41.01 39.02
N LYS A 362 5.20 40.61 40.00
CA LYS A 362 4.80 41.44 41.16
C LYS A 362 5.75 41.35 42.36
N GLY A 363 6.87 40.63 42.26
CA GLY A 363 7.93 40.62 43.28
C GLY A 363 7.90 39.46 44.28
N GLY A 364 7.39 38.27 43.91
CA GLY A 364 7.55 37.05 44.71
C GLY A 364 8.94 36.41 44.52
N ALA A 365 9.57 36.00 45.62
CA ALA A 365 10.94 35.49 45.79
C ALA A 365 11.43 34.44 44.73
N PRO A 366 12.77 34.28 44.55
CA PRO A 366 13.32 33.27 43.66
C PRO A 366 12.96 31.86 44.14
N ILE A 367 12.54 30.99 43.22
CA ILE A 367 12.42 29.55 43.49
C ILE A 367 13.84 29.00 43.67
N ASP A 368 14.06 28.33 44.80
CA ASP A 368 15.31 27.75 45.29
C ASP A 368 16.13 27.05 44.17
N GLU A 369 17.45 27.24 44.14
CA GLU A 369 18.42 26.76 43.14
C GLU A 369 18.59 25.22 43.07
N LYS A 370 17.59 24.45 43.48
CA LYS A 370 17.59 23.00 43.28
C LYS A 370 16.99 22.70 41.92
N LYS A 371 17.73 21.95 41.09
CA LYS A 371 17.17 21.24 39.92
C LYS A 371 15.80 20.69 40.34
N PRO A 372 14.71 20.99 39.62
CA PRO A 372 13.40 20.50 40.01
C PRO A 372 13.51 18.98 40.16
N LYS A 373 13.18 18.46 41.34
CA LYS A 373 12.94 17.02 41.40
C LYS A 373 11.75 16.74 40.50
N ARG A 374 11.73 15.52 39.95
CA ARG A 374 10.71 15.02 39.03
C ARG A 374 9.27 15.25 39.51
N ASP A 375 9.09 15.51 40.81
CA ASP A 375 7.81 15.66 41.49
C ASP A 375 7.41 17.14 41.77
N ASP A 376 8.32 18.12 41.62
CA ASP A 376 8.09 19.52 42.06
C ASP A 376 7.47 20.41 40.97
N CYS A 377 7.23 19.87 39.77
CA CYS A 377 6.64 20.61 38.66
C CYS A 377 5.16 20.26 38.55
N GLU A 378 4.25 21.10 39.05
CA GLU A 378 2.81 21.01 38.72
C GLU A 378 2.53 21.15 37.21
N MET A 379 3.54 21.47 36.37
CA MET A 379 3.46 21.28 34.91
C MET A 379 3.35 19.82 34.49
N LEU A 380 3.57 18.86 35.40
CA LEU A 380 3.47 17.41 35.19
C LEU A 380 2.14 16.80 35.68
N GLU A 381 1.17 17.59 36.17
CA GLU A 381 -0.20 17.06 36.40
C GLU A 381 -0.84 16.52 35.10
N PHE A 382 -0.26 16.86 33.95
CA PHE A 382 -0.63 16.35 32.63
C PHE A 382 0.19 15.12 32.16
N SER A 383 1.08 14.51 32.95
CA SER A 383 1.82 13.29 32.54
C SER A 383 1.72 12.11 33.52
N ARG A 384 0.58 11.94 34.21
CA ARG A 384 0.34 10.79 35.10
C ARG A 384 0.35 9.42 34.37
N ALA A 385 0.21 9.44 33.05
CA ALA A 385 0.20 8.26 32.20
C ALA A 385 1.60 7.59 32.11
N ALA A 386 2.67 8.38 32.05
CA ALA A 386 4.05 7.86 32.02
C ALA A 386 4.54 7.31 33.37
N GLU A 387 3.96 7.77 34.50
CA GLU A 387 4.33 7.34 35.84
C GLU A 387 3.80 5.94 36.21
N TYR A 388 2.71 5.49 35.57
CA TYR A 388 2.08 4.22 35.90
C TYR A 388 2.85 3.01 35.34
N GLU A 389 3.40 3.11 34.13
CA GLU A 389 4.21 2.04 33.54
C GLU A 389 5.59 1.91 34.21
N ILE A 390 6.22 3.03 34.60
CA ILE A 390 7.51 3.01 35.30
C ILE A 390 7.37 2.34 36.69
N ARG A 391 6.29 2.61 37.43
CA ARG A 391 6.02 1.96 38.72
C ARG A 391 5.57 0.50 38.60
N ALA A 392 4.95 0.11 37.49
CA ALA A 392 4.57 -1.29 37.22
C ALA A 392 5.79 -2.18 36.89
N VAL A 393 6.82 -1.60 36.26
CA VAL A 393 8.10 -2.28 35.97
C VAL A 393 8.97 -2.38 37.22
N GLU A 394 9.03 -1.35 38.08
CA GLU A 394 9.81 -1.38 39.33
C GLU A 394 9.28 -2.35 40.39
N LYS A 395 7.96 -2.62 40.42
CA LYS A 395 7.36 -3.56 41.39
C LYS A 395 7.50 -5.05 41.05
N ARG A 396 7.90 -5.40 39.82
CA ARG A 396 7.93 -6.80 39.36
C ARG A 396 9.25 -7.55 39.53
N SER A 397 10.30 -6.94 40.08
CA SER A 397 11.56 -7.67 40.33
C SER A 397 12.36 -7.11 41.50
N PRO A 398 12.05 -7.52 42.75
CA PRO A 398 13.14 -8.02 43.61
C PRO A 398 12.69 -9.03 44.69
N LYS A 399 12.09 -10.18 44.33
CA LYS A 399 11.82 -11.25 45.32
C LYS A 399 12.23 -12.68 44.92
N ALA A 400 12.87 -12.90 43.78
CA ALA A 400 13.16 -14.26 43.29
C ALA A 400 14.65 -14.64 43.17
N ILE A 401 15.57 -14.01 43.93
CA ILE A 401 17.03 -14.31 43.85
C ILE A 401 17.60 -14.87 45.19
N ASN A 402 16.76 -15.30 46.14
CA ASN A 402 17.25 -15.81 47.44
C ASN A 402 16.92 -17.27 47.77
N ILE A 403 16.59 -18.09 46.77
CA ILE A 403 16.38 -19.54 46.97
C ILE A 403 17.18 -20.26 45.88
N PHE A 404 17.97 -21.26 46.28
CA PHE A 404 18.96 -22.06 45.51
C PHE A 404 20.42 -21.60 45.55
N LEU A 405 21.11 -21.90 46.66
CA LEU A 405 22.27 -22.81 46.71
C LEU A 405 22.82 -22.86 48.15
N PRO A 406 23.03 -24.04 48.77
CA PRO A 406 23.51 -24.13 50.15
C PRO A 406 25.00 -23.80 50.26
N SER A 407 25.36 -23.16 51.38
CA SER A 407 26.72 -22.80 51.73
C SER A 407 27.56 -24.05 52.09
N VAL A 408 28.53 -24.41 51.25
CA VAL A 408 29.60 -25.36 51.63
C VAL A 408 30.71 -24.59 52.35
N LYS A 409 30.99 -24.94 53.61
CA LYS A 409 32.17 -24.48 54.35
C LYS A 409 33.33 -25.43 54.07
N THR A 410 34.52 -24.89 53.79
CA THR A 410 35.79 -25.60 53.91
C THR A 410 36.77 -24.80 54.77
N ASP A 411 37.65 -25.53 55.43
CA ASP A 411 38.26 -25.20 56.72
C ASP A 411 39.50 -24.29 56.67
N GLN A 412 39.66 -23.47 55.63
CA GLN A 412 40.84 -22.59 55.50
C GLN A 412 40.53 -21.20 54.92
N GLY A 413 39.70 -20.43 55.62
CA GLY A 413 39.88 -18.99 55.86
C GLY A 413 40.31 -18.01 54.75
N LYS A 414 40.19 -18.30 53.45
CA LYS A 414 40.47 -17.35 52.35
C LYS A 414 39.32 -17.28 51.35
N GLN A 415 38.83 -16.06 51.13
CA GLN A 415 37.74 -15.73 50.21
C GLN A 415 38.05 -16.15 48.77
N LEU A 416 37.29 -17.12 48.26
CA LEU A 416 37.20 -17.42 46.82
C LEU A 416 36.17 -16.48 46.16
N LYS A 417 36.40 -15.16 46.18
CA LYS A 417 35.50 -14.18 45.54
C LYS A 417 35.65 -14.10 44.02
N MET A 418 36.77 -14.55 43.46
CA MET A 418 37.12 -14.29 42.05
C MET A 418 36.55 -15.32 41.05
N TYR A 419 36.19 -16.53 41.51
CA TYR A 419 35.61 -17.58 40.67
C TYR A 419 34.10 -17.41 40.40
N LYS A 420 33.40 -16.62 41.22
CA LYS A 420 31.97 -16.34 40.99
C LYS A 420 31.75 -15.44 39.78
N LEU A 421 32.69 -14.54 39.45
CA LEU A 421 32.51 -13.59 38.35
C LEU A 421 32.76 -14.21 36.96
N SER A 422 33.66 -15.21 36.84
CA SER A 422 33.96 -15.85 35.54
C SER A 422 32.90 -16.88 35.12
N LEU A 423 32.13 -17.44 36.07
CA LEU A 423 31.03 -18.37 35.80
C LEU A 423 29.66 -17.67 35.63
N LEU A 424 29.49 -16.46 36.20
CA LEU A 424 28.24 -15.70 36.08
C LEU A 424 28.11 -14.97 34.74
N LEU A 425 29.22 -14.59 34.10
CA LEU A 425 29.20 -13.85 32.84
C LEU A 425 28.63 -14.66 31.64
N PRO A 426 29.02 -15.94 31.43
CA PRO A 426 28.42 -16.76 30.37
C PRO A 426 26.93 -17.01 30.60
N ILE A 427 26.52 -17.20 31.86
CA ILE A 427 25.12 -17.42 32.28
C ILE A 427 24.29 -16.15 32.07
N PHE A 428 24.83 -14.98 32.44
CA PHE A 428 24.19 -13.69 32.21
C PHE A 428 24.05 -13.40 30.72
N ILE A 429 25.06 -13.73 29.89
CA ILE A 429 25.00 -13.59 28.43
C ILE A 429 23.96 -14.55 27.83
N THR A 430 23.89 -15.81 28.27
CA THR A 430 22.83 -16.73 27.79
C THR A 430 21.45 -16.30 28.26
N LEU A 431 21.33 -15.71 29.45
CA LEU A 431 20.08 -15.17 29.97
C LEU A 431 19.65 -13.92 29.19
N VAL A 432 20.58 -13.02 28.88
CA VAL A 432 20.32 -11.83 28.04
C VAL A 432 19.96 -12.24 26.62
N ILE A 433 20.65 -13.21 26.02
CA ILE A 433 20.27 -13.77 24.71
C ILE A 433 18.87 -14.38 24.77
N LYS A 434 18.54 -15.14 25.82
CA LYS A 434 17.19 -15.69 25.99
C LYS A 434 16.13 -14.61 26.22
N ILE A 435 16.42 -13.55 26.97
CA ILE A 435 15.49 -12.45 27.23
C ILE A 435 15.27 -11.61 25.96
N VAL A 436 16.32 -11.38 25.17
CA VAL A 436 16.24 -10.72 23.85
C VAL A 436 15.48 -11.57 22.83
N LEU A 437 15.54 -12.90 22.94
CA LEU A 437 14.79 -13.82 22.07
C LEU A 437 13.38 -14.18 22.59
N ALA A 438 13.01 -13.79 23.81
CA ALA A 438 11.75 -14.20 24.46
C ALA A 438 10.77 -13.04 24.70
N GLN A 439 11.05 -11.84 24.18
CA GLN A 439 9.99 -10.85 24.06
C GLN A 439 9.10 -11.25 22.88
N ASP A 440 7.79 -11.27 23.16
CA ASP A 440 6.69 -11.26 22.19
C ASP A 440 6.20 -12.62 21.65
N SER A 441 5.42 -13.31 22.51
CA SER A 441 4.54 -14.45 22.15
C SER A 441 3.05 -14.14 22.38
N LYS A 442 2.55 -13.04 21.81
CA LYS A 442 1.10 -12.74 21.70
C LYS A 442 0.72 -12.44 20.24
N ASN A 443 0.07 -13.40 19.57
CA ASN A 443 -0.64 -13.27 18.28
C ASN A 443 -0.32 -12.02 17.44
N TYR A 444 0.74 -12.13 16.62
CA TYR A 444 1.19 -11.08 15.70
C TYR A 444 0.74 -11.33 14.27
N ALA A 445 -0.43 -11.95 14.07
CA ALA A 445 -1.02 -11.98 12.75
C ALA A 445 -1.19 -10.52 12.30
N THR A 446 -0.60 -10.16 11.15
CA THR A 446 -1.02 -8.94 10.44
C THR A 446 -2.54 -9.01 10.34
N PRO A 447 -3.30 -7.96 10.72
CA PRO A 447 -4.75 -7.99 10.61
C PRO A 447 -5.10 -8.51 9.23
N ALA A 448 -5.79 -9.65 9.17
CA ALA A 448 -6.42 -10.06 7.93
C ALA A 448 -7.28 -8.88 7.48
N PRO A 449 -7.41 -8.61 6.17
CA PRO A 449 -8.34 -7.61 5.71
C PRO A 449 -9.75 -8.17 5.92
N THR A 450 -10.21 -8.18 7.18
CA THR A 450 -11.54 -8.62 7.59
C THR A 450 -12.62 -7.77 6.96
N ASP A 451 -12.24 -6.58 6.48
CA ASP A 451 -13.10 -5.61 5.82
C ASP A 451 -13.19 -5.84 4.30
N ILE A 452 -12.36 -6.73 3.71
CA ILE A 452 -12.47 -7.08 2.29
C ILE A 452 -13.52 -8.18 2.12
N PRO A 453 -14.58 -7.96 1.32
CA PRO A 453 -15.62 -8.96 1.10
C PRO A 453 -15.08 -10.27 0.51
N GLY A 454 -15.62 -11.40 0.99
CA GLY A 454 -15.30 -12.73 0.45
C GLY A 454 -13.99 -13.36 0.96
N ILE A 455 -13.30 -12.73 1.92
CA ILE A 455 -12.20 -13.37 2.65
C ILE A 455 -12.77 -14.42 3.63
N PRO A 456 -12.28 -15.68 3.59
CA PRO A 456 -12.69 -16.71 4.56
C PRO A 456 -12.50 -16.23 6.00
N GLN A 457 -13.44 -16.55 6.89
CA GLN A 457 -13.40 -16.18 8.32
C GLN A 457 -13.16 -17.41 9.18
N PRO A 458 -12.33 -17.33 10.24
CA PRO A 458 -11.97 -18.51 11.03
C PRO A 458 -13.20 -19.06 11.76
N GLY A 459 -13.48 -20.35 11.56
CA GLY A 459 -14.59 -21.07 12.20
C GLY A 459 -14.13 -22.30 13.01
N PRO A 460 -14.89 -22.72 14.05
CA PRO A 460 -14.53 -23.85 14.91
C PRO A 460 -14.43 -25.20 14.17
N ASP A 461 -15.10 -25.33 13.01
CA ASP A 461 -15.07 -26.53 12.17
C ASP A 461 -14.20 -26.39 10.91
N GLN A 462 -13.55 -25.24 10.73
CA GLN A 462 -12.82 -24.94 9.49
C GLN A 462 -11.38 -25.48 9.54
N LYS A 463 -11.22 -26.74 9.12
CA LYS A 463 -9.90 -27.30 8.83
C LYS A 463 -9.25 -26.53 7.67
N ASN A 464 -7.93 -26.31 7.74
CA ASN A 464 -7.13 -25.66 6.69
C ASN A 464 -7.56 -24.21 6.38
N TYR A 465 -8.06 -23.49 7.39
CA TYR A 465 -8.40 -22.07 7.29
C TYR A 465 -7.24 -21.23 6.74
N GLU A 466 -6.02 -21.47 7.23
CA GLU A 466 -4.85 -20.68 6.86
C GLU A 466 -4.48 -20.82 5.39
N TYR A 467 -4.62 -22.01 4.79
CA TYR A 467 -4.48 -22.21 3.34
C TYR A 467 -5.65 -21.63 2.56
N SER A 468 -6.88 -21.71 3.08
CA SER A 468 -8.06 -21.11 2.45
C SER A 468 -7.92 -19.59 2.35
N LYS A 469 -7.37 -18.96 3.41
CA LYS A 469 -7.03 -17.54 3.44
C LYS A 469 -5.96 -17.18 2.41
N LEU A 470 -4.86 -17.95 2.32
CA LEU A 470 -3.82 -17.75 1.31
C LEU A 470 -4.36 -17.84 -0.12
N LEU A 471 -5.25 -18.80 -0.39
CA LEU A 471 -5.91 -18.95 -1.68
C LEU A 471 -6.73 -17.71 -2.04
N SER A 472 -7.46 -17.14 -1.08
CA SER A 472 -8.23 -15.92 -1.27
C SER A 472 -7.34 -14.69 -1.50
N TYR A 473 -6.22 -14.59 -0.78
CA TYR A 473 -5.28 -13.48 -0.97
C TYR A 473 -4.62 -13.52 -2.35
N SER A 474 -4.24 -14.70 -2.84
CA SER A 474 -3.71 -14.84 -4.21
C SER A 474 -4.73 -14.39 -5.27
N LEU A 475 -6.03 -14.58 -5.05
CA LEU A 475 -7.08 -14.04 -5.93
C LEU A 475 -7.19 -12.50 -5.85
N LEU A 476 -6.97 -11.90 -4.68
CA LEU A 476 -6.89 -10.44 -4.54
C LEU A 476 -5.71 -9.86 -5.33
N PHE A 477 -4.57 -10.55 -5.37
CA PHE A 477 -3.46 -10.16 -6.23
C PHE A 477 -3.89 -10.07 -7.70
N TYR A 478 -4.57 -11.09 -8.24
CA TYR A 478 -5.05 -11.02 -9.62
C TYR A 478 -6.08 -9.90 -9.83
N GLU A 479 -7.01 -9.68 -8.91
CA GLU A 479 -7.91 -8.51 -8.97
C GLU A 479 -7.15 -7.19 -9.00
N ALA A 480 -6.06 -7.09 -8.23
CA ALA A 480 -5.17 -5.94 -8.19
C ALA A 480 -4.30 -5.78 -9.45
N GLN A 481 -4.24 -6.78 -10.34
CA GLN A 481 -3.58 -6.68 -11.66
C GLN A 481 -4.55 -6.32 -12.80
N ARG A 482 -5.88 -6.27 -12.57
CA ARG A 482 -6.85 -6.04 -13.67
C ARG A 482 -6.64 -4.72 -14.39
N SER A 483 -6.57 -4.70 -15.71
CA SER A 483 -6.58 -3.49 -16.55
C SER A 483 -7.97 -3.27 -17.15
N GLY A 484 -8.31 -2.05 -17.57
CA GLY A 484 -9.58 -1.75 -18.22
C GLY A 484 -10.66 -1.24 -17.26
N LYS A 485 -11.92 -1.40 -17.65
CA LYS A 485 -13.07 -0.99 -16.84
C LYS A 485 -13.35 -2.03 -15.77
N LEU A 486 -13.11 -1.69 -14.51
CA LEU A 486 -13.29 -2.58 -13.37
C LEU A 486 -14.77 -2.86 -13.09
N PRO A 487 -15.11 -4.05 -12.57
CA PRO A 487 -16.50 -4.38 -12.29
C PRO A 487 -17.01 -3.62 -11.04
N PRO A 488 -18.33 -3.38 -10.92
CA PRO A 488 -18.89 -2.62 -9.79
C PRO A 488 -18.65 -3.25 -8.41
N ASP A 489 -18.39 -4.55 -8.36
CA ASP A 489 -18.05 -5.33 -7.17
C ASP A 489 -16.54 -5.48 -6.95
N ASN A 490 -15.72 -4.65 -7.61
CA ASN A 490 -14.27 -4.60 -7.40
C ASN A 490 -13.94 -4.45 -5.90
N ARG A 491 -13.14 -5.38 -5.38
CA ARG A 491 -12.75 -5.42 -3.96
C ARG A 491 -11.50 -4.60 -3.66
N ILE A 492 -10.73 -4.24 -4.69
CA ILE A 492 -9.48 -3.52 -4.53
C ILE A 492 -9.76 -2.01 -4.65
N THR A 493 -10.00 -1.37 -3.51
CA THR A 493 -10.50 0.02 -3.43
C THR A 493 -9.53 1.09 -3.96
N TRP A 494 -8.24 0.75 -4.08
CA TRP A 494 -7.19 1.63 -4.59
C TRP A 494 -6.89 1.44 -6.08
N ARG A 495 -7.60 0.51 -6.76
CA ARG A 495 -7.54 0.33 -8.22
C ARG A 495 -8.69 1.08 -8.90
N SER A 496 -8.40 1.64 -10.06
CA SER A 496 -9.33 2.45 -10.85
C SER A 496 -9.53 1.88 -12.25
N ASP A 497 -10.56 2.38 -12.96
CA ASP A 497 -10.66 2.16 -14.40
C ASP A 497 -9.41 2.71 -15.09
N SER A 498 -8.73 1.89 -15.89
CA SER A 498 -7.42 2.23 -16.47
C SER A 498 -7.30 1.76 -17.92
N ALA A 499 -6.37 2.36 -18.68
CA ALA A 499 -6.01 1.94 -20.04
C ALA A 499 -7.23 1.76 -21.01
N LEU A 500 -8.24 2.62 -20.88
CA LEU A 500 -9.52 2.54 -21.62
C LEU A 500 -9.42 2.84 -23.13
N GLN A 501 -8.20 3.04 -23.64
CA GLN A 501 -7.91 3.31 -25.05
C GLN A 501 -7.05 2.20 -25.70
N ASP A 502 -6.71 1.14 -24.94
CA ASP A 502 -5.94 0.01 -25.46
C ASP A 502 -6.62 -0.57 -26.72
N GLY A 503 -5.86 -0.71 -27.81
CA GLY A 503 -6.34 -1.20 -29.12
C GLY A 503 -6.87 -0.13 -30.07
N SER A 504 -7.07 1.12 -29.62
CA SER A 504 -7.61 2.21 -30.45
C SER A 504 -6.73 2.55 -31.65
N ASP A 505 -5.41 2.33 -31.56
CA ASP A 505 -4.44 2.49 -32.63
C ASP A 505 -4.67 1.52 -33.81
N ASN A 506 -5.26 0.36 -33.53
CA ASN A 506 -5.61 -0.66 -34.52
C ASN A 506 -7.13 -0.82 -34.73
N LYS A 507 -7.96 0.06 -34.14
CA LYS A 507 -9.43 0.01 -34.20
C LYS A 507 -10.03 -1.30 -33.68
N VAL A 508 -9.39 -1.89 -32.67
CA VAL A 508 -9.87 -3.06 -31.94
C VAL A 508 -10.09 -2.69 -30.47
N ASP A 509 -11.01 -3.36 -29.79
CA ASP A 509 -11.15 -3.22 -28.34
C ASP A 509 -10.18 -4.18 -27.65
N LEU A 510 -9.08 -3.64 -27.10
CA LEU A 510 -8.16 -4.41 -26.26
C LEU A 510 -8.23 -3.98 -24.79
N VAL A 511 -9.28 -3.28 -24.37
CA VAL A 511 -9.52 -2.88 -22.98
C VAL A 511 -9.84 -4.12 -22.14
N GLY A 512 -9.26 -4.21 -20.94
CA GLY A 512 -9.36 -5.40 -20.10
C GLY A 512 -8.00 -6.08 -19.89
N GLY A 513 -8.06 -7.33 -19.42
CA GLY A 513 -6.88 -8.17 -19.21
C GLY A 513 -6.14 -7.81 -17.93
N TYR A 514 -4.91 -8.28 -17.80
CA TYR A 514 -4.10 -8.08 -16.61
C TYR A 514 -2.80 -7.36 -16.96
N TYR A 515 -2.37 -6.45 -16.10
CA TYR A 515 -0.99 -6.00 -16.06
C TYR A 515 -0.10 -7.14 -15.62
N ASP A 516 1.08 -7.23 -16.22
CA ASP A 516 1.96 -8.39 -16.08
C ASP A 516 2.63 -8.48 -14.71
N ALA A 517 3.25 -7.38 -14.27
CA ALA A 517 4.07 -7.35 -13.07
C ALA A 517 3.80 -6.09 -12.22
N GLY A 518 4.85 -5.42 -11.73
CA GLY A 518 4.76 -4.11 -11.10
C GLY A 518 4.52 -2.93 -12.05
N ASP A 519 4.52 -3.18 -13.35
CA ASP A 519 4.32 -2.24 -14.44
C ASP A 519 2.86 -2.25 -14.96
N HIS A 520 2.60 -1.55 -16.08
CA HIS A 520 1.29 -1.52 -16.72
C HIS A 520 1.30 -2.06 -18.15
N LEU A 521 2.28 -2.90 -18.48
CA LEU A 521 2.33 -3.63 -19.75
C LEU A 521 1.42 -4.85 -19.72
N LYS A 522 0.95 -5.24 -20.90
CA LYS A 522 0.13 -6.45 -21.11
C LYS A 522 0.84 -7.36 -22.08
N PHE A 523 1.12 -8.58 -21.66
CA PHE A 523 1.76 -9.60 -22.48
C PHE A 523 0.88 -10.84 -22.58
N THR A 524 0.60 -11.29 -23.81
CA THR A 524 -0.21 -12.49 -24.04
C THR A 524 0.53 -13.76 -23.67
N PHE A 525 1.85 -13.82 -23.87
CA PHE A 525 2.62 -15.05 -23.69
C PHE A 525 2.68 -15.52 -22.22
N PRO A 526 3.21 -14.74 -21.25
CA PRO A 526 3.18 -15.12 -19.84
C PRO A 526 1.76 -15.20 -19.26
N LEU A 527 0.82 -14.33 -19.70
CA LEU A 527 -0.58 -14.43 -19.30
C LEU A 527 -1.20 -15.77 -19.70
N SER A 528 -0.88 -16.26 -20.90
CA SER A 528 -1.44 -17.53 -21.39
C SER A 528 -0.90 -18.71 -20.57
N TRP A 529 0.39 -18.70 -20.19
CA TRP A 529 0.92 -19.66 -19.21
C TRP A 529 0.22 -19.58 -17.85
N THR A 530 0.00 -18.36 -17.32
CA THR A 530 -0.74 -18.16 -16.06
C THR A 530 -2.14 -18.78 -16.14
N LEU A 531 -2.87 -18.54 -17.23
CA LEU A 531 -4.22 -19.04 -17.42
C LEU A 531 -4.26 -20.55 -17.65
N SER A 532 -3.33 -21.11 -18.43
CA SER A 532 -3.25 -22.56 -18.71
C SER A 532 -2.90 -23.34 -17.44
N SER A 533 -1.90 -22.89 -16.68
CA SER A 533 -1.46 -23.52 -15.42
C SER A 533 -2.49 -23.41 -14.28
N ILE A 534 -3.12 -22.24 -14.10
CA ILE A 534 -4.20 -22.08 -13.11
C ILE A 534 -5.41 -22.92 -13.50
N SER A 535 -5.81 -22.92 -14.78
CA SER A 535 -6.93 -23.75 -15.24
C SER A 535 -6.65 -25.24 -15.03
N TRP A 536 -5.40 -25.69 -15.21
CA TRP A 536 -5.00 -27.07 -14.93
C TRP A 536 -5.18 -27.42 -13.46
N GLY A 537 -4.57 -26.66 -12.54
CA GLY A 537 -4.70 -26.94 -11.12
C GLY A 537 -6.12 -26.71 -10.59
N ALA A 538 -6.86 -25.76 -11.15
CA ALA A 538 -8.27 -25.56 -10.87
C ALA A 538 -9.13 -26.75 -11.30
N TYR A 539 -8.81 -27.39 -12.43
CA TYR A 539 -9.52 -28.57 -12.89
C TYR A 539 -9.23 -29.79 -11.99
N GLU A 540 -7.96 -30.00 -11.62
CA GLU A 540 -7.52 -31.15 -10.82
C GLU A 540 -7.91 -31.02 -9.34
N TRP A 541 -7.84 -29.81 -8.77
CA TRP A 541 -8.05 -29.55 -7.33
C TRP A 541 -9.22 -28.58 -7.06
N TYR A 542 -10.26 -28.64 -7.90
CA TYR A 542 -11.45 -27.78 -7.79
C TYR A 542 -12.10 -27.82 -6.40
N GLU A 543 -12.13 -28.99 -5.76
CA GLU A 543 -12.67 -29.19 -4.41
C GLU A 543 -12.02 -28.24 -3.39
N GLY A 544 -10.74 -27.91 -3.55
CA GLY A 544 -10.03 -26.96 -2.67
C GLY A 544 -10.61 -25.56 -2.76
N TYR A 545 -10.94 -25.10 -3.97
CA TYR A 545 -11.61 -23.82 -4.19
C TYR A 545 -13.03 -23.81 -3.65
N GLN A 546 -13.77 -24.92 -3.80
CA GLN A 546 -15.12 -25.05 -3.25
C GLN A 546 -15.10 -25.03 -1.72
N THR A 547 -14.18 -25.79 -1.12
CA THR A 547 -14.00 -25.88 0.34
C THR A 547 -13.59 -24.53 0.94
N ALA A 548 -12.73 -23.78 0.24
CA ALA A 548 -12.33 -22.44 0.65
C ALA A 548 -13.40 -21.35 0.38
N GLY A 549 -14.50 -21.69 -0.31
CA GLY A 549 -15.52 -20.72 -0.72
C GLY A 549 -15.02 -19.70 -1.74
N GLN A 550 -14.02 -20.05 -2.56
CA GLN A 550 -13.37 -19.18 -3.54
C GLN A 550 -13.65 -19.59 -5.00
N ALA A 551 -14.59 -20.50 -5.24
CA ALA A 551 -14.93 -20.98 -6.58
C ALA A 551 -15.41 -19.85 -7.53
N THR A 552 -16.17 -18.88 -7.00
CA THR A 552 -16.65 -17.73 -7.78
C THR A 552 -15.49 -16.82 -8.19
N GLN A 553 -14.62 -16.47 -7.25
CA GLN A 553 -13.46 -15.62 -7.50
C GLN A 553 -12.47 -16.28 -8.47
N LEU A 554 -12.27 -17.59 -8.36
CA LEU A 554 -11.50 -18.35 -9.36
C LEU A 554 -12.13 -18.26 -10.76
N ARG A 555 -13.45 -18.48 -10.86
CA ARG A 555 -14.19 -18.33 -12.13
C ARG A 555 -13.96 -16.95 -12.71
N ASP A 556 -14.14 -15.89 -11.92
CA ASP A 556 -13.97 -14.51 -12.37
C ASP A 556 -12.53 -14.18 -12.76
N MET A 557 -11.55 -14.74 -12.06
CA MET A 557 -10.13 -14.56 -12.36
C MET A 557 -9.78 -15.15 -13.75
N ILE A 558 -10.15 -16.41 -14.00
CA ILE A 558 -9.88 -17.07 -15.29
C ILE A 558 -10.70 -16.39 -16.40
N LYS A 559 -11.98 -16.04 -16.11
CA LYS A 559 -12.84 -15.37 -17.08
C LYS A 559 -12.27 -14.03 -17.52
N TRP A 560 -11.78 -13.21 -16.59
CA TRP A 560 -11.23 -11.88 -16.92
C TRP A 560 -10.04 -11.94 -17.89
N GLY A 561 -9.13 -12.91 -17.68
CA GLY A 561 -8.00 -13.11 -18.59
C GLY A 561 -8.43 -13.67 -19.94
N THR A 562 -9.34 -14.65 -19.94
CA THR A 562 -9.83 -15.27 -21.18
C THR A 562 -10.74 -14.36 -22.01
N ASP A 563 -11.55 -13.49 -21.38
CA ASP A 563 -12.30 -12.43 -22.06
C ASP A 563 -11.36 -11.49 -22.82
N TRP A 564 -10.21 -11.17 -22.23
CA TRP A 564 -9.19 -10.38 -22.91
C TRP A 564 -8.48 -11.16 -24.03
N LEU A 565 -8.18 -12.45 -23.84
CA LEU A 565 -7.63 -13.27 -24.91
C LEU A 565 -8.59 -13.41 -26.10
N ILE A 566 -9.91 -13.49 -25.86
CA ILE A 566 -10.93 -13.44 -26.92
C ILE A 566 -10.82 -12.13 -27.71
N LYS A 567 -10.68 -11.00 -27.02
CA LYS A 567 -10.48 -9.69 -27.66
C LYS A 567 -9.17 -9.60 -28.43
N ALA A 568 -8.09 -10.15 -27.87
CA ALA A 568 -6.77 -10.17 -28.47
C ALA A 568 -6.71 -11.09 -29.71
N HIS A 569 -7.54 -12.14 -29.76
CA HIS A 569 -7.73 -12.96 -30.95
C HIS A 569 -8.91 -12.42 -31.78
N SER A 570 -8.69 -11.26 -32.41
CA SER A 570 -9.75 -10.47 -33.08
C SER A 570 -10.27 -11.09 -34.37
N ASP A 571 -9.40 -11.83 -35.06
CA ASP A 571 -9.65 -12.49 -36.34
C ASP A 571 -8.96 -13.86 -36.35
N PRO A 572 -9.39 -14.84 -37.19
CA PRO A 572 -8.90 -16.21 -37.13
C PRO A 572 -7.38 -16.41 -37.19
N ASP A 573 -6.67 -15.44 -37.80
CA ASP A 573 -5.24 -15.47 -38.06
C ASP A 573 -4.52 -14.26 -37.44
N VAL A 574 -5.10 -13.60 -36.43
CA VAL A 574 -4.51 -12.41 -35.77
C VAL A 574 -4.58 -12.57 -34.26
N LEU A 575 -3.42 -12.50 -33.60
CA LEU A 575 -3.34 -12.46 -32.15
C LEU A 575 -2.53 -11.24 -31.70
N TYR A 576 -3.16 -10.35 -30.93
CA TYR A 576 -2.44 -9.28 -30.22
C TYR A 576 -1.65 -9.90 -29.07
N VAL A 577 -0.35 -9.62 -29.04
CA VAL A 577 0.60 -10.25 -28.11
C VAL A 577 1.17 -9.29 -27.08
N MET A 578 1.08 -7.98 -27.33
CA MET A 578 1.60 -6.95 -26.44
C MET A 578 0.80 -5.64 -26.56
N VAL A 579 0.57 -4.95 -25.45
CA VAL A 579 0.04 -3.58 -25.43
C VAL A 579 0.88 -2.69 -24.50
N GLY A 580 1.35 -1.56 -25.02
CA GLY A 580 2.30 -0.66 -24.36
C GLY A 580 3.74 -0.86 -24.83
N THR A 581 4.66 0.00 -24.40
CA THR A 581 6.11 -0.17 -24.62
C THR A 581 6.88 0.07 -23.34
N ALA A 582 8.00 -0.64 -23.15
CA ALA A 582 8.89 -0.44 -22.01
C ALA A 582 9.37 1.02 -21.89
N GLU A 583 9.65 1.67 -23.02
CA GLU A 583 10.12 3.07 -23.01
C GLU A 583 9.11 4.03 -22.36
N VAL A 584 7.80 3.82 -22.58
CA VAL A 584 6.77 4.69 -21.99
C VAL A 584 6.43 4.22 -20.58
N ASP A 585 6.27 2.92 -20.40
CA ASP A 585 5.75 2.33 -19.18
C ASP A 585 6.79 2.26 -18.06
N HIS A 586 8.02 1.81 -18.35
CA HIS A 586 9.07 1.69 -17.31
C HIS A 586 9.73 3.03 -16.95
N ASN A 587 9.52 4.07 -17.76
CA ASN A 587 9.84 5.45 -17.38
C ASN A 587 8.73 6.12 -16.54
N TYR A 588 7.63 5.41 -16.32
CA TYR A 588 6.51 5.83 -15.49
C TYR A 588 6.50 5.05 -14.17
N TRP A 589 6.50 5.78 -13.06
CA TRP A 589 6.23 5.21 -11.75
C TRP A 589 5.00 5.92 -11.17
N GLY A 590 3.89 5.21 -11.00
CA GLY A 590 2.66 5.81 -10.48
C GLY A 590 1.47 4.85 -10.49
N PRO A 591 0.30 5.32 -10.02
CA PRO A 591 -0.94 4.53 -10.02
C PRO A 591 -1.53 4.34 -11.43
N ASP A 592 -2.49 3.45 -11.54
CA ASP A 592 -3.17 3.08 -12.79
C ASP A 592 -4.05 4.19 -13.41
N THR A 593 -4.29 5.29 -12.68
CA THR A 593 -5.12 6.42 -13.13
C THR A 593 -4.44 7.31 -14.16
N ASN A 594 -3.12 7.30 -14.26
CA ASN A 594 -2.34 8.24 -15.08
C ASN A 594 -1.27 7.57 -15.94
N ILE A 595 -1.53 6.34 -16.38
CA ILE A 595 -0.63 5.59 -17.27
C ILE A 595 -0.39 6.40 -18.55
N PRO A 596 0.86 6.72 -18.91
CA PRO A 596 1.15 7.57 -20.06
C PRO A 596 0.75 6.93 -21.40
N LEU A 597 0.49 7.80 -22.36
CA LEU A 597 0.28 7.46 -23.77
C LEU A 597 1.51 7.88 -24.60
N PRO A 598 1.80 7.23 -25.73
CA PRO A 598 1.00 6.18 -26.38
C PRO A 598 1.17 4.78 -25.75
N ARG A 599 0.14 3.94 -25.87
CA ARG A 599 0.17 2.51 -25.54
C ARG A 599 -0.15 1.69 -26.80
N PRO A 600 0.84 1.51 -27.70
CA PRO A 600 0.62 0.83 -28.98
C PRO A 600 0.30 -0.65 -28.78
N SER A 601 -0.45 -1.22 -29.72
CA SER A 601 -0.87 -2.62 -29.70
C SER A 601 -0.15 -3.41 -30.80
N PHE A 602 0.53 -4.48 -30.42
CA PHE A 602 1.33 -5.32 -31.33
C PHE A 602 0.67 -6.68 -31.52
N ASN A 603 0.67 -7.17 -32.76
CA ASN A 603 0.09 -8.46 -33.11
C ASN A 603 1.04 -9.32 -33.95
N ILE A 604 0.77 -10.62 -33.90
CA ILE A 604 1.25 -11.62 -34.85
C ILE A 604 0.11 -12.03 -35.78
N ASN A 605 0.46 -12.42 -37.00
CA ASN A 605 -0.50 -12.84 -38.03
C ASN A 605 0.17 -13.72 -39.11
N ASN A 606 -0.57 -14.08 -40.16
CA ASN A 606 -0.06 -14.92 -41.27
C ASN A 606 1.17 -14.38 -42.02
N SER A 607 1.51 -13.10 -41.90
CA SER A 607 2.74 -12.52 -42.47
C SER A 607 3.83 -12.28 -41.42
N SER A 608 3.44 -12.15 -40.16
CA SER A 608 4.28 -11.86 -39.01
C SER A 608 4.03 -12.95 -37.96
N HIS A 609 4.58 -14.15 -38.21
CA HIS A 609 4.33 -15.35 -37.41
C HIS A 609 4.83 -15.22 -35.96
N GLY A 610 4.23 -16.00 -35.06
CA GLY A 610 4.63 -16.16 -33.65
C GLY A 610 3.99 -17.41 -33.07
N ASN A 611 4.55 -18.56 -33.41
CA ASN A 611 3.91 -19.86 -33.21
C ASN A 611 3.85 -20.25 -31.73
N ASP A 612 4.87 -19.90 -30.95
CA ASP A 612 4.95 -19.98 -29.50
C ASP A 612 3.76 -19.27 -28.81
N ALA A 613 3.62 -17.96 -29.03
CA ALA A 613 2.57 -17.16 -28.39
C ALA A 613 1.16 -17.61 -28.80
N ALA A 614 0.97 -17.97 -30.07
CA ALA A 614 -0.31 -18.49 -30.56
C ALA A 614 -0.64 -19.88 -29.96
N ALA A 615 0.34 -20.78 -29.87
CA ALA A 615 0.15 -22.10 -29.29
C ALA A 615 -0.12 -22.01 -27.77
N GLU A 616 0.58 -21.16 -27.02
CA GLU A 616 0.31 -20.98 -25.59
C GLU A 616 -1.09 -20.38 -25.36
N ALA A 617 -1.51 -19.40 -26.16
CA ALA A 617 -2.87 -18.86 -26.09
C ALA A 617 -3.93 -19.92 -26.42
N ALA A 618 -3.68 -20.80 -27.40
CA ALA A 618 -4.53 -21.95 -27.69
C ALA A 618 -4.63 -22.91 -26.49
N ALA A 619 -3.51 -23.21 -25.85
CA ALA A 619 -3.47 -24.05 -24.65
C ALA A 619 -4.25 -23.44 -23.48
N ALA A 620 -4.08 -22.14 -23.23
CA ALA A 620 -4.79 -21.38 -22.20
C ALA A 620 -6.30 -21.43 -22.41
N MET A 621 -6.77 -21.14 -23.63
CA MET A 621 -8.20 -21.20 -23.97
C MET A 621 -8.75 -22.62 -23.90
N ALA A 622 -7.98 -23.64 -24.30
CA ALA A 622 -8.43 -25.02 -24.22
C ALA A 622 -8.54 -25.53 -22.78
N ALA A 623 -7.55 -25.24 -21.94
CA ALA A 623 -7.57 -25.57 -20.52
C ALA A 623 -8.72 -24.86 -19.79
N ALA A 624 -8.91 -23.56 -20.05
CA ALA A 624 -10.01 -22.79 -19.48
C ALA A 624 -11.37 -23.28 -19.98
N SER A 625 -11.52 -23.57 -21.28
CA SER A 625 -12.74 -24.14 -21.86
C SER A 625 -13.15 -25.43 -21.14
N LEU A 626 -12.20 -26.34 -20.90
CA LEU A 626 -12.45 -27.58 -20.16
C LEU A 626 -12.89 -27.31 -18.71
N PHE A 627 -12.25 -26.36 -18.03
CA PHE A 627 -12.65 -25.93 -16.70
C PHE A 627 -14.07 -25.35 -16.66
N PHE A 628 -14.42 -24.43 -17.57
CA PHE A 628 -15.75 -23.82 -17.63
C PHE A 628 -16.83 -24.84 -17.95
N LYS A 629 -16.54 -25.78 -18.85
CA LYS A 629 -17.47 -26.86 -19.21
C LYS A 629 -17.75 -27.79 -18.03
N ASP A 630 -16.70 -28.33 -17.41
CA ASP A 630 -16.86 -29.47 -16.50
C ASP A 630 -17.00 -29.05 -15.04
N LYS A 631 -16.42 -27.92 -14.62
CA LYS A 631 -16.40 -27.47 -13.22
C LYS A 631 -17.39 -26.35 -12.96
N VAL A 632 -17.41 -25.33 -13.83
CA VAL A 632 -18.32 -24.19 -13.71
C VAL A 632 -19.71 -24.48 -14.29
N GLN A 633 -19.79 -25.38 -15.28
CA GLN A 633 -20.99 -25.72 -16.04
C GLN A 633 -21.55 -24.55 -16.89
N ASP A 634 -20.64 -23.73 -17.43
CA ASP A 634 -20.96 -22.67 -18.42
C ASP A 634 -20.58 -23.15 -19.82
N GLU A 635 -21.49 -23.91 -20.44
CA GLU A 635 -21.24 -24.57 -21.73
C GLU A 635 -21.12 -23.57 -22.89
N ASP A 636 -21.89 -22.47 -22.88
CA ASP A 636 -21.85 -21.44 -23.92
C ASP A 636 -20.50 -20.71 -23.93
N TYR A 637 -20.00 -20.31 -22.75
CA TYR A 637 -18.69 -19.69 -22.65
C TYR A 637 -17.57 -20.69 -22.96
N ALA A 638 -17.68 -21.93 -22.48
CA ALA A 638 -16.72 -22.99 -22.82
C ALA A 638 -16.64 -23.24 -24.33
N ASN A 639 -17.77 -23.26 -25.04
CA ASN A 639 -17.81 -23.42 -26.50
C ASN A 639 -17.15 -22.24 -27.22
N THR A 640 -17.33 -21.02 -26.71
CA THR A 640 -16.64 -19.82 -27.23
C THR A 640 -15.13 -19.98 -27.10
N LEU A 641 -14.63 -20.36 -25.92
CA LEU A 641 -13.20 -20.60 -25.72
C LEU A 641 -12.67 -21.77 -26.57
N SER A 642 -13.45 -22.85 -26.72
CA SER A 642 -13.09 -23.98 -27.58
C SER A 642 -12.92 -23.58 -29.04
N PHE A 643 -13.79 -22.69 -29.53
CA PHE A 643 -13.73 -22.15 -30.89
C PHE A 643 -12.42 -21.39 -31.12
N HIS A 644 -12.10 -20.40 -30.26
CA HIS A 644 -10.87 -19.63 -30.39
C HIS A 644 -9.63 -20.51 -30.18
N ALA A 645 -9.66 -21.49 -29.26
CA ALA A 645 -8.54 -22.41 -29.02
C ALA A 645 -8.17 -23.22 -30.27
N LYS A 646 -9.17 -23.72 -31.02
CA LYS A 646 -8.93 -24.47 -32.26
C LYS A 646 -8.35 -23.59 -33.37
N GLN A 647 -8.89 -22.38 -33.53
CA GLN A 647 -8.37 -21.43 -34.52
C GLN A 647 -6.93 -21.01 -34.22
N LEU A 648 -6.62 -20.65 -32.96
CA LEU A 648 -5.25 -20.32 -32.55
C LEU A 648 -4.31 -21.50 -32.68
N TYR A 649 -4.77 -22.72 -32.40
CA TYR A 649 -4.01 -23.93 -32.66
C TYR A 649 -3.69 -24.07 -34.15
N ASP A 650 -4.69 -23.95 -35.03
CA ASP A 650 -4.49 -24.06 -36.47
C ASP A 650 -3.52 -22.96 -36.98
N PHE A 651 -3.66 -21.72 -36.50
CA PHE A 651 -2.75 -20.61 -36.78
C PHE A 651 -1.32 -20.90 -36.30
N ALA A 652 -1.15 -21.39 -35.07
CA ALA A 652 0.15 -21.75 -34.51
C ALA A 652 0.84 -22.90 -35.27
N ASN A 653 0.09 -23.73 -35.98
CA ASN A 653 0.64 -24.83 -36.77
C ASN A 653 1.03 -24.42 -38.21
N GLN A 654 0.84 -23.16 -38.60
CA GLN A 654 1.25 -22.66 -39.90
C GLN A 654 2.78 -22.45 -39.97
N GLN A 655 3.38 -22.89 -41.08
CA GLN A 655 4.80 -22.70 -41.35
C GLN A 655 5.06 -21.39 -42.12
N PRO A 656 6.25 -20.78 -41.97
CA PRO A 656 7.39 -21.25 -41.17
C PRO A 656 7.16 -21.09 -39.66
N TYR A 657 7.72 -22.01 -38.88
CA TYR A 657 7.71 -21.87 -37.41
C TYR A 657 8.73 -20.83 -36.96
N VAL A 658 8.26 -19.81 -36.24
CA VAL A 658 9.03 -18.65 -35.81
C VAL A 658 8.55 -18.21 -34.44
N THR A 659 9.48 -17.76 -33.59
CA THR A 659 9.15 -17.20 -32.27
C THR A 659 8.56 -15.80 -32.39
N TYR A 660 7.59 -15.45 -31.55
CA TYR A 660 6.78 -14.23 -31.70
C TYR A 660 7.62 -12.95 -31.64
N GLN A 661 8.70 -12.92 -30.84
CA GLN A 661 9.59 -11.76 -30.74
C GLN A 661 10.44 -11.54 -32.00
N THR A 662 10.43 -12.49 -32.95
CA THR A 662 10.95 -12.25 -34.30
C THR A 662 10.07 -11.24 -35.05
N SER A 663 8.76 -11.29 -34.81
CA SER A 663 7.77 -10.42 -35.42
C SER A 663 7.48 -9.16 -34.59
N VAL A 664 7.44 -9.28 -33.27
CA VAL A 664 7.22 -8.17 -32.32
C VAL A 664 8.49 -7.95 -31.51
N LYS A 665 9.40 -7.14 -32.05
CA LYS A 665 10.74 -6.93 -31.47
C LYS A 665 10.69 -6.26 -30.11
N GLU A 666 9.63 -5.51 -29.83
CA GLU A 666 9.37 -4.85 -28.56
C GLU A 666 9.28 -5.82 -27.37
N ALA A 667 9.00 -7.11 -27.62
CA ALA A 667 8.90 -8.12 -26.56
C ALA A 667 10.24 -8.81 -26.23
N ASP A 668 11.28 -8.65 -27.06
CA ASP A 668 12.55 -9.39 -26.96
C ASP A 668 13.34 -9.06 -25.68
N ASP A 669 13.30 -7.82 -25.20
CA ASP A 669 14.03 -7.41 -23.99
C ASP A 669 13.30 -7.77 -22.68
N MET A 670 12.10 -8.38 -22.76
CA MET A 670 11.24 -8.65 -21.60
C MET A 670 10.82 -10.12 -21.51
N TYR A 671 10.11 -10.63 -22.52
CA TYR A 671 9.56 -11.98 -22.57
C TYR A 671 9.99 -12.72 -23.85
N SER A 672 11.28 -12.67 -24.20
CA SER A 672 11.79 -13.42 -25.36
C SER A 672 11.59 -14.92 -25.19
N SER A 673 11.02 -15.57 -26.18
CA SER A 673 10.85 -17.02 -26.15
C SER A 673 12.11 -17.77 -26.61
N ASN A 674 12.47 -18.85 -25.92
CA ASN A 674 13.55 -19.74 -26.35
C ASN A 674 13.16 -20.70 -27.48
N GLY A 675 11.87 -20.83 -27.79
CA GLY A 675 11.38 -21.77 -28.80
C GLY A 675 9.85 -21.81 -28.92
N TYR A 676 9.37 -22.53 -29.92
CA TYR A 676 7.94 -22.82 -30.14
C TYR A 676 7.61 -24.31 -30.00
N GLN A 677 8.65 -25.13 -29.80
CA GLN A 677 8.61 -26.57 -29.98
C GLN A 677 7.77 -27.23 -28.88
N ASP A 678 7.93 -26.77 -27.66
CA ASP A 678 7.21 -27.26 -26.49
C ASP A 678 5.80 -26.70 -26.42
N GLU A 679 5.52 -25.46 -26.85
CA GLU A 679 4.15 -24.92 -26.95
C GLU A 679 3.31 -25.69 -27.96
N LEU A 680 3.88 -26.10 -29.10
CA LEU A 680 3.18 -26.92 -30.08
C LEU A 680 2.77 -28.30 -29.51
N VAL A 681 3.62 -28.89 -28.66
CA VAL A 681 3.28 -30.11 -27.92
C VAL A 681 2.22 -29.84 -26.86
N TRP A 682 2.41 -28.78 -26.07
CA TRP A 682 1.56 -28.38 -24.96
C TRP A 682 0.13 -28.08 -25.41
N SER A 683 -0.03 -27.24 -26.43
CA SER A 683 -1.32 -26.90 -27.02
C SER A 683 -2.02 -28.12 -27.61
N SER A 684 -1.29 -29.00 -28.30
CA SER A 684 -1.83 -30.25 -28.84
C SER A 684 -2.41 -31.13 -27.72
N LEU A 685 -1.72 -31.26 -26.59
CA LEU A 685 -2.20 -32.05 -25.45
C LEU A 685 -3.46 -31.43 -24.82
N TRP A 686 -3.52 -30.12 -24.66
CA TRP A 686 -4.71 -29.44 -24.16
C TRP A 686 -5.91 -29.54 -25.10
N LEU A 687 -5.69 -29.45 -26.41
CA LEU A 687 -6.73 -29.66 -27.41
C LEU A 687 -7.25 -31.11 -27.37
N TYR A 688 -6.38 -32.10 -27.16
CA TYR A 688 -6.83 -33.46 -26.88
C TYR A 688 -7.67 -33.52 -25.59
N LYS A 689 -7.20 -32.94 -24.48
CA LYS A 689 -7.94 -32.96 -23.19
C LYS A 689 -9.35 -32.38 -23.32
N LEU A 690 -9.49 -31.31 -24.10
CA LEU A 690 -10.75 -30.63 -24.37
C LEU A 690 -11.68 -31.43 -25.32
N THR A 691 -11.16 -31.85 -26.46
CA THR A 691 -11.97 -32.40 -27.56
C THR A 691 -12.15 -33.91 -27.49
N LYS A 692 -11.25 -34.59 -26.79
CA LYS A 692 -11.06 -36.05 -26.79
C LYS A 692 -10.78 -36.63 -28.18
N ASP A 693 -10.35 -35.81 -29.14
CA ASP A 693 -9.91 -36.28 -30.46
C ASP A 693 -8.46 -36.79 -30.40
N PRO A 694 -8.21 -38.10 -30.61
CA PRO A 694 -6.87 -38.68 -30.55
C PRO A 694 -5.87 -38.06 -31.51
N GLN A 695 -6.31 -37.42 -32.59
CA GLN A 695 -5.42 -36.78 -33.57
C GLN A 695 -4.55 -35.70 -32.93
N TYR A 696 -5.08 -34.94 -31.98
CA TYR A 696 -4.29 -33.94 -31.26
C TYR A 696 -3.20 -34.58 -30.39
N PHE A 697 -3.49 -35.72 -29.75
CA PHE A 697 -2.47 -36.46 -29.01
C PHE A 697 -1.38 -36.99 -29.95
N ASP A 698 -1.75 -37.56 -31.09
CA ASP A 698 -0.79 -38.04 -32.09
C ASP A 698 0.08 -36.90 -32.65
N ASN A 699 -0.49 -35.72 -32.86
CA ASN A 699 0.25 -34.51 -33.23
C ASN A 699 1.27 -34.14 -32.14
N ALA A 700 0.87 -34.15 -30.87
CA ALA A 700 1.79 -33.89 -29.75
C ALA A 700 2.97 -34.87 -29.77
N VAL A 701 2.70 -36.18 -29.97
CA VAL A 701 3.75 -37.21 -30.08
C VAL A 701 4.68 -36.95 -31.28
N ASN A 702 4.13 -36.52 -32.40
CA ASN A 702 4.90 -36.20 -33.60
C ASN A 702 5.81 -34.98 -33.38
N TYR A 703 5.30 -33.90 -32.81
CA TYR A 703 6.10 -32.71 -32.47
C TYR A 703 7.18 -33.02 -31.45
N PHE A 704 6.84 -33.77 -30.40
CA PHE A 704 7.78 -34.21 -29.40
C PHE A 704 9.00 -34.95 -30.00
N LYS A 705 8.75 -35.83 -30.97
CA LYS A 705 9.79 -36.56 -31.70
C LYS A 705 10.54 -35.67 -32.70
N GLN A 706 9.80 -34.88 -33.48
CA GLN A 706 10.34 -33.97 -34.49
C GLN A 706 11.34 -32.99 -33.87
N PHE A 707 10.99 -32.44 -32.72
CA PHE A 707 11.77 -31.42 -32.02
C PHE A 707 12.74 -31.99 -30.98
N LYS A 708 12.79 -33.32 -30.81
CA LYS A 708 13.74 -34.01 -29.93
C LYS A 708 13.66 -33.54 -28.47
N LEU A 709 12.44 -33.46 -27.95
CA LEU A 709 12.19 -32.98 -26.58
C LEU A 709 12.48 -34.04 -25.51
N SER A 710 12.62 -35.32 -25.88
CA SER A 710 12.89 -36.41 -24.93
C SER A 710 14.16 -36.18 -24.11
N GLY A 711 14.04 -36.39 -22.81
CA GLY A 711 15.14 -36.31 -21.84
C GLY A 711 15.61 -34.91 -21.48
N GLN A 712 14.97 -33.87 -21.99
CA GLN A 712 15.23 -32.51 -21.54
C GLN A 712 14.71 -32.32 -20.12
N VAL A 713 15.46 -31.58 -19.31
CA VAL A 713 15.18 -31.29 -17.90
C VAL A 713 15.13 -29.79 -17.63
N ASN A 714 14.60 -29.05 -18.60
CA ASN A 714 14.50 -27.59 -18.55
C ASN A 714 13.53 -27.16 -17.44
N VAL A 715 13.71 -25.94 -16.95
CA VAL A 715 12.88 -25.39 -15.88
C VAL A 715 11.50 -25.09 -16.43
N VAL A 716 10.46 -25.61 -15.78
CA VAL A 716 9.08 -25.28 -16.15
C VAL A 716 8.77 -23.86 -15.71
N ASN A 717 8.38 -23.00 -16.66
CA ASN A 717 7.96 -21.61 -16.43
C ASN A 717 7.13 -21.11 -17.62
N TRP A 718 6.95 -19.80 -17.75
CA TRP A 718 6.20 -19.20 -18.85
C TRP A 718 6.84 -19.41 -20.23
N ASP A 719 8.11 -19.79 -20.31
CA ASP A 719 8.85 -20.00 -21.56
C ASP A 719 8.97 -21.48 -21.92
N ASP A 720 9.31 -22.36 -20.98
CA ASP A 720 9.49 -23.80 -21.27
C ASP A 720 8.45 -24.70 -20.58
N LYS A 721 7.72 -25.49 -21.36
CA LYS A 721 6.63 -26.38 -20.94
C LYS A 721 7.01 -27.85 -21.09
N THR A 722 8.26 -28.18 -21.40
CA THR A 722 8.68 -29.55 -21.71
C THR A 722 8.44 -30.49 -20.53
N GLY A 723 8.88 -30.10 -19.32
CA GLY A 723 8.66 -30.87 -18.10
C GLY A 723 7.18 -31.07 -17.75
N ALA A 724 6.38 -30.01 -17.92
CA ALA A 724 4.93 -30.04 -17.72
C ALA A 724 4.23 -30.94 -18.75
N SER A 725 4.69 -30.91 -20.00
CA SER A 725 4.16 -31.70 -21.11
C SER A 725 4.34 -33.20 -20.88
N TYR A 726 5.46 -33.66 -20.29
CA TYR A 726 5.61 -35.08 -19.93
C TYR A 726 4.49 -35.57 -19.01
N ILE A 727 4.09 -34.73 -18.06
CA ILE A 727 3.08 -35.07 -17.06
C ILE A 727 1.70 -35.05 -17.69
N LEU A 728 1.42 -34.07 -18.55
CA LEU A 728 0.19 -34.01 -19.30
C LEU A 728 0.08 -35.16 -20.32
N PHE A 729 1.18 -35.60 -20.95
CA PHE A 729 1.23 -36.83 -21.75
C PHE A 729 0.76 -38.03 -20.95
N VAL A 730 1.25 -38.21 -19.71
CA VAL A 730 0.84 -39.33 -18.84
C VAL A 730 -0.66 -39.28 -18.52
N GLN A 731 -1.19 -38.10 -18.18
CA GLN A 731 -2.63 -37.93 -17.95
C GLN A 731 -3.44 -38.29 -19.20
N CYS A 732 -3.06 -37.77 -20.36
CA CYS A 732 -3.75 -38.00 -21.63
C CYS A 732 -3.65 -39.47 -22.08
N ALA A 733 -2.46 -40.06 -22.01
CA ALA A 733 -2.20 -41.46 -22.35
C ALA A 733 -2.98 -42.43 -21.44
N THR A 734 -3.15 -42.08 -20.17
CA THR A 734 -3.99 -42.83 -19.22
C THR A 734 -5.45 -42.80 -19.64
N GLU A 735 -5.99 -41.61 -19.96
CA GLU A 735 -7.38 -41.45 -20.43
C GLU A 735 -7.63 -42.22 -21.73
N LEU A 736 -6.69 -42.15 -22.68
CA LEU A 736 -6.74 -42.88 -23.96
C LEU A 736 -6.50 -44.39 -23.85
N LYS A 737 -5.99 -44.87 -22.72
CA LYS A 737 -5.49 -46.25 -22.55
C LYS A 737 -4.43 -46.63 -23.59
N ARG A 738 -3.50 -45.70 -23.83
CA ARG A 738 -2.36 -45.88 -24.74
C ARG A 738 -1.43 -47.01 -24.27
N ASN A 739 -0.84 -47.71 -25.22
CA ASN A 739 0.15 -48.77 -24.95
C ASN A 739 1.55 -48.23 -24.63
N ASP A 740 1.84 -46.98 -24.94
CA ASP A 740 3.12 -46.31 -24.68
C ASP A 740 3.11 -45.43 -23.42
N ILE A 741 2.13 -45.61 -22.52
CA ILE A 741 2.05 -44.88 -21.24
C ILE A 741 3.34 -44.96 -20.42
N ASP A 742 4.00 -46.12 -20.40
CA ASP A 742 5.25 -46.31 -19.64
C ASP A 742 6.41 -45.48 -20.19
N THR A 743 6.40 -45.15 -21.49
CA THR A 743 7.36 -44.21 -22.08
C THR A 743 7.16 -42.82 -21.50
N TRP A 744 5.92 -42.33 -21.46
CA TRP A 744 5.61 -41.00 -20.92
C TRP A 744 5.88 -40.91 -19.40
N LYS A 745 5.58 -41.98 -18.65
CA LYS A 745 5.95 -42.07 -17.24
C LYS A 745 7.45 -42.02 -17.04
N ALA A 746 8.23 -42.71 -17.87
CA ALA A 746 9.68 -42.67 -17.80
C ALA A 746 10.25 -41.27 -18.09
N GLU A 747 9.66 -40.51 -19.01
CA GLU A 747 10.07 -39.11 -19.26
C GLU A 747 9.70 -38.20 -18.08
N ALA A 748 8.47 -38.29 -17.57
CA ALA A 748 8.02 -37.50 -16.43
C ALA A 748 8.85 -37.77 -15.16
N GLU A 749 9.14 -39.04 -14.88
CA GLU A 749 9.98 -39.40 -13.73
C GLU A 749 11.43 -39.02 -13.93
N ARG A 750 11.98 -39.11 -15.15
CA ARG A 750 13.35 -38.62 -15.40
C ARG A 750 13.46 -37.14 -15.07
N TYR A 751 12.46 -36.35 -15.48
CA TYR A 751 12.39 -34.93 -15.15
C TYR A 751 12.25 -34.70 -13.64
N LEU A 752 11.29 -35.35 -12.99
CA LEU A 752 11.03 -35.12 -11.56
C LEU A 752 12.12 -35.67 -10.65
N ASP A 753 12.79 -36.76 -11.04
CA ASP A 753 13.96 -37.30 -10.34
C ASP A 753 15.11 -36.27 -10.36
N ALA A 754 15.30 -35.58 -11.49
CA ALA A 754 16.26 -34.46 -11.60
C ALA A 754 15.82 -33.21 -10.81
N VAL A 755 14.51 -33.00 -10.60
CA VAL A 755 14.00 -31.92 -9.75
C VAL A 755 14.25 -32.21 -8.27
N VAL A 756 13.96 -33.42 -7.80
CA VAL A 756 14.10 -33.78 -6.38
C VAL A 756 15.54 -34.05 -5.96
N SER A 757 16.37 -34.49 -6.91
CA SER A 757 17.82 -34.70 -6.72
C SER A 757 18.63 -33.89 -7.74
N PRO A 758 18.58 -32.55 -7.66
CA PRO A 758 19.15 -31.69 -8.68
C PRO A 758 20.67 -31.69 -8.65
N ASP A 759 21.26 -31.73 -9.84
CA ASP A 759 22.69 -31.60 -10.09
C ASP A 759 23.00 -30.52 -11.16
N GLY A 760 24.22 -30.00 -11.10
CA GLY A 760 24.69 -28.99 -12.07
C GLY A 760 23.99 -27.63 -11.92
N ARG A 761 23.23 -27.23 -12.97
CA ARG A 761 22.65 -25.89 -13.11
C ARG A 761 21.59 -25.60 -12.05
N CYS A 762 20.77 -26.61 -11.75
CA CYS A 762 19.80 -26.57 -10.67
C CYS A 762 20.41 -27.22 -9.43
N ARG A 763 20.17 -26.65 -8.26
CA ARG A 763 20.65 -27.16 -6.97
C ARG A 763 19.86 -26.58 -5.82
N PHE A 764 19.96 -27.23 -4.67
CA PHE A 764 19.44 -26.63 -3.44
C PHE A 764 20.38 -25.54 -2.91
N THR A 765 19.83 -24.39 -2.54
CA THR A 765 20.53 -23.41 -1.70
C THR A 765 20.83 -24.01 -0.32
N LYS A 766 21.62 -23.32 0.51
CA LYS A 766 21.88 -23.78 1.88
C LYS A 766 20.59 -23.84 2.71
N GLY A 767 19.65 -22.95 2.43
CA GLY A 767 18.32 -22.94 3.02
C GLY A 767 17.34 -23.97 2.45
N GLY A 768 17.70 -24.66 1.36
CA GLY A 768 16.89 -25.72 0.78
C GLY A 768 15.92 -25.30 -0.33
N LEU A 769 16.04 -24.07 -0.84
CA LEU A 769 15.32 -23.60 -2.03
C LEU A 769 15.87 -24.28 -3.28
N TYR A 770 14.99 -24.78 -4.13
CA TYR A 770 15.33 -25.25 -5.47
C TYR A 770 15.71 -24.04 -6.35
N PHE A 771 16.99 -23.91 -6.70
CA PHE A 771 17.54 -22.75 -7.40
C PHE A 771 18.24 -23.19 -8.68
N CYS A 772 17.86 -22.62 -9.81
CA CYS A 772 18.42 -22.90 -11.13
C CYS A 772 19.13 -21.67 -11.68
N GLU A 773 20.45 -21.74 -11.87
CA GLU A 773 21.24 -20.63 -12.43
C GLU A 773 20.71 -20.21 -13.81
N GLY A 774 20.50 -18.91 -14.02
CA GLY A 774 19.78 -18.37 -15.18
C GLY A 774 18.32 -18.06 -14.87
N ASP A 775 17.50 -19.08 -14.62
CA ASP A 775 16.05 -18.90 -14.38
C ASP A 775 15.72 -18.28 -13.03
N SER A 776 16.52 -18.59 -12.00
CA SER A 776 16.30 -18.12 -10.63
C SER A 776 16.99 -16.79 -10.32
N ASP A 777 17.64 -16.15 -11.29
CA ASP A 777 18.47 -14.96 -11.04
C ASP A 777 17.65 -13.69 -10.79
N ALA A 778 16.40 -13.63 -11.26
CA ALA A 778 15.45 -12.53 -11.03
C ALA A 778 14.10 -12.99 -10.44
N ALA A 779 13.94 -14.29 -10.22
CA ALA A 779 12.64 -14.92 -9.92
C ALA A 779 12.80 -16.23 -9.13
N SER A 780 13.69 -16.29 -8.13
CA SER A 780 14.13 -17.57 -7.53
C SER A 780 13.02 -18.45 -6.95
N LEU A 781 11.89 -17.89 -6.54
CA LEU A 781 10.73 -18.65 -6.07
C LEU A 781 9.90 -19.26 -7.22
N ASN A 782 9.90 -18.66 -8.41
CA ASN A 782 9.06 -19.09 -9.52
C ASN A 782 9.43 -20.51 -10.04
N PRO A 783 10.70 -20.84 -10.37
CA PRO A 783 11.10 -22.20 -10.73
C PRO A 783 10.77 -23.23 -9.65
N ALA A 784 10.98 -22.89 -8.38
CA ALA A 784 10.73 -23.79 -7.25
C ALA A 784 9.24 -24.13 -7.11
N LEU A 785 8.36 -23.14 -7.29
CA LEU A 785 6.91 -23.33 -7.18
C LEU A 785 6.34 -24.04 -8.40
N ASN A 786 6.81 -23.75 -9.61
CA ASN A 786 6.43 -24.51 -10.81
C ASN A 786 6.85 -25.98 -10.70
N ALA A 787 8.08 -26.25 -10.23
CA ALA A 787 8.56 -27.61 -9.96
C ALA A 787 7.71 -28.33 -8.90
N ALA A 788 7.32 -27.63 -7.83
CA ALA A 788 6.44 -28.18 -6.79
C ALA A 788 5.04 -28.50 -7.33
N PHE A 789 4.49 -27.60 -8.16
CA PHE A 789 3.17 -27.77 -8.79
C PHE A 789 3.13 -29.02 -9.66
N VAL A 790 4.09 -29.17 -10.58
CA VAL A 790 4.13 -30.32 -11.49
C VAL A 790 4.48 -31.64 -10.78
N SER A 791 5.26 -31.59 -9.69
CA SER A 791 5.51 -32.74 -8.82
C SER A 791 4.23 -33.28 -8.18
N LEU A 792 3.36 -32.40 -7.69
CA LEU A 792 2.09 -32.82 -7.09
C LEU A 792 1.11 -33.35 -8.13
N LEU A 793 1.02 -32.73 -9.30
CA LEU A 793 0.19 -33.22 -10.42
C LEU A 793 0.58 -34.64 -10.86
N TYR A 794 1.88 -34.96 -10.86
CA TYR A 794 2.36 -36.28 -11.25
C TYR A 794 2.29 -37.33 -10.13
N SER A 795 2.33 -36.93 -8.87
CA SER A 795 2.41 -37.84 -7.72
C SER A 795 1.40 -39.01 -7.70
N PRO A 796 0.16 -38.90 -8.21
CA PRO A 796 -0.76 -40.03 -8.30
C PRO A 796 -0.37 -41.10 -9.33
N PHE A 797 0.50 -40.76 -10.28
CA PHE A 797 0.90 -41.61 -11.41
C PHE A 797 2.27 -42.28 -11.23
N SER A 798 2.97 -41.96 -10.13
CA SER A 798 4.31 -42.46 -9.82
C SER A 798 4.42 -43.98 -9.91
N SER A 799 5.55 -44.46 -10.42
CA SER A 799 5.86 -45.88 -10.55
C SER A 799 6.06 -46.61 -9.22
N SER A 800 6.29 -45.88 -8.12
CA SER A 800 6.42 -46.44 -6.78
C SER A 800 6.00 -45.45 -5.69
N ASP A 801 5.62 -45.96 -4.52
CA ASP A 801 5.29 -45.15 -3.35
C ASP A 801 6.48 -44.29 -2.88
N SER A 802 7.71 -44.77 -3.04
CA SER A 802 8.92 -44.00 -2.69
C SER A 802 9.03 -42.74 -3.53
N LYS A 803 8.86 -42.85 -4.86
CA LYS A 803 8.92 -41.68 -5.75
C LYS A 803 7.78 -40.71 -5.47
N LYS A 804 6.57 -41.23 -5.27
CA LYS A 804 5.41 -40.43 -4.87
C LYS A 804 5.71 -39.62 -3.61
N ASP A 805 6.26 -40.27 -2.59
CA ASP A 805 6.63 -39.61 -1.34
C ASP A 805 7.71 -38.54 -1.55
N ASP A 806 8.72 -38.82 -2.38
CA ASP A 806 9.80 -37.87 -2.65
C ASP A 806 9.29 -36.61 -3.38
N TYR A 807 8.40 -36.77 -4.35
CA TYR A 807 7.77 -35.65 -5.08
C TYR A 807 6.88 -34.80 -4.16
N ILE A 808 6.08 -35.44 -3.30
CA ILE A 808 5.24 -34.75 -2.31
C ILE A 808 6.11 -34.01 -1.28
N LYS A 809 7.18 -34.66 -0.77
CA LYS A 809 8.12 -34.04 0.18
C LYS A 809 8.86 -32.86 -0.44
N PHE A 810 9.26 -32.96 -1.70
CA PHE A 810 9.88 -31.86 -2.42
C PHE A 810 8.94 -30.65 -2.47
N ALA A 811 7.70 -30.84 -2.92
CA ALA A 811 6.72 -29.77 -3.00
C ALA A 811 6.43 -29.14 -1.63
N ALA A 812 6.27 -29.95 -0.59
CA ALA A 812 6.10 -29.49 0.79
C ALA A 812 7.29 -28.65 1.27
N LYS A 813 8.53 -29.06 0.95
CA LYS A 813 9.74 -28.32 1.30
C LYS A 813 9.80 -26.95 0.63
N GLN A 814 9.44 -26.85 -0.66
CA GLN A 814 9.43 -25.56 -1.36
C GLN A 814 8.34 -24.62 -0.83
N MET A 815 7.14 -25.14 -0.53
CA MET A 815 6.08 -24.35 0.12
C MET A 815 6.49 -23.90 1.53
N ASN A 816 7.10 -24.76 2.34
CA ASN A 816 7.59 -24.37 3.66
C ASN A 816 8.67 -23.28 3.56
N TYR A 817 9.57 -23.37 2.58
CA TYR A 817 10.54 -22.32 2.30
C TYR A 817 9.86 -20.98 1.97
N LEU A 818 8.84 -20.99 1.09
CA LEU A 818 8.00 -19.83 0.75
C LEU A 818 7.35 -19.23 2.01
N PHE A 819 6.88 -20.07 2.94
CA PHE A 819 6.20 -19.66 4.18
C PHE A 819 7.14 -19.36 5.36
N GLY A 820 8.44 -19.20 5.11
CA GLY A 820 9.37 -18.71 6.13
C GLY A 820 10.23 -19.78 6.79
N ASP A 821 10.13 -21.05 6.41
CA ASP A 821 11.13 -22.06 6.79
C ASP A 821 12.39 -21.93 5.93
N ASN A 822 13.01 -20.77 6.05
CA ASN A 822 14.22 -20.39 5.35
C ASN A 822 15.19 -19.71 6.32
N PRO A 823 16.47 -19.55 5.94
CA PRO A 823 17.48 -18.94 6.81
C PRO A 823 17.16 -17.52 7.28
N MET A 824 16.30 -16.80 6.56
CA MET A 824 15.88 -15.42 6.86
C MET A 824 14.61 -15.35 7.71
N LYS A 825 13.93 -16.48 7.98
CA LYS A 825 12.65 -16.53 8.70
C LYS A 825 11.64 -15.52 8.14
N THR A 826 11.57 -15.46 6.81
CA THR A 826 10.78 -14.48 6.05
C THR A 826 9.80 -15.22 5.14
N PRO A 827 8.49 -15.13 5.39
CA PRO A 827 7.49 -15.60 4.44
C PRO A 827 7.47 -14.67 3.22
N TYR A 828 7.71 -15.18 2.01
CA TYR A 828 7.85 -14.36 0.80
C TYR A 828 6.52 -14.04 0.10
N VAL A 829 5.40 -14.25 0.78
CA VAL A 829 4.07 -13.81 0.33
C VAL A 829 3.73 -12.51 1.05
N VAL A 830 3.29 -11.49 0.32
CA VAL A 830 2.95 -10.17 0.87
C VAL A 830 1.67 -10.25 1.71
N GLY A 831 1.68 -9.58 2.88
CA GLY A 831 0.48 -9.37 3.70
C GLY A 831 0.03 -10.54 4.59
N ILE A 832 0.86 -11.59 4.76
CA ILE A 832 0.48 -12.79 5.56
C ILE A 832 1.12 -12.85 6.95
N HIS A 833 2.22 -12.12 7.17
CA HIS A 833 2.98 -12.13 8.41
C HIS A 833 3.79 -10.83 8.57
N PRO A 834 4.12 -10.34 9.79
CA PRO A 834 4.91 -9.12 9.99
C PRO A 834 6.31 -9.14 9.35
N ASN A 835 6.88 -10.32 9.13
CA ASN A 835 8.17 -10.49 8.44
C ASN A 835 8.05 -10.50 6.91
N SER A 836 6.83 -10.61 6.36
CA SER A 836 6.59 -10.60 4.92
C SER A 836 7.16 -9.34 4.26
N PRO A 837 7.47 -9.40 2.95
CA PRO A 837 7.79 -8.21 2.17
C PRO A 837 6.71 -7.14 2.33
N LYS A 838 7.15 -5.89 2.49
CA LYS A 838 6.28 -4.72 2.61
C LYS A 838 6.34 -3.81 1.39
N ASP A 839 7.46 -3.83 0.69
CA ASP A 839 7.76 -2.90 -0.39
C ASP A 839 8.05 -3.66 -1.71
N PRO A 840 7.09 -4.46 -2.24
CA PRO A 840 7.25 -5.08 -3.54
C PRO A 840 7.45 -4.00 -4.62
N HIS A 841 8.19 -4.35 -5.69
CA HIS A 841 8.34 -3.53 -6.89
C HIS A 841 7.01 -3.51 -7.64
N HIS A 842 6.09 -2.65 -7.21
CA HIS A 842 4.78 -2.54 -7.84
C HIS A 842 4.30 -1.09 -7.74
N SER A 843 4.16 -0.44 -8.90
CA SER A 843 3.84 0.99 -9.01
C SER A 843 2.46 1.33 -8.44
N GLY A 844 1.42 0.56 -8.80
CA GLY A 844 0.07 0.71 -8.25
C GLY A 844 -0.02 0.56 -6.72
N ALA A 845 0.51 -0.51 -6.14
CA ALA A 845 0.52 -0.73 -4.69
C ALA A 845 1.39 0.27 -3.93
N HIS A 846 2.47 0.77 -4.54
CA HIS A 846 3.24 1.87 -3.99
C HIS A 846 2.41 3.16 -3.90
N GLY A 847 1.66 3.47 -4.95
CA GLY A 847 0.69 4.56 -5.05
C GLY A 847 1.29 5.98 -5.18
N GLY A 848 2.58 6.15 -4.90
CA GLY A 848 3.30 7.40 -5.16
C GLY A 848 3.84 7.49 -6.59
N THR A 849 4.20 8.70 -7.04
CA THR A 849 4.70 8.97 -8.40
C THR A 849 6.23 9.00 -8.52
N ASP A 850 6.94 8.70 -7.43
CA ASP A 850 8.40 8.56 -7.37
C ASP A 850 8.69 7.27 -6.61
N ILE A 851 9.47 6.35 -7.17
CA ILE A 851 9.80 5.07 -6.52
C ILE A 851 10.38 5.22 -5.11
N ASN A 852 10.90 6.39 -4.73
CA ASN A 852 11.43 6.66 -3.39
C ASN A 852 10.42 7.33 -2.44
N ASN A 853 9.28 7.83 -2.94
CA ASN A 853 8.32 8.61 -2.15
C ASN A 853 6.85 8.26 -2.49
N PRO A 854 6.04 7.79 -1.52
CA PRO A 854 6.39 7.58 -0.12
C PRO A 854 7.43 6.47 0.09
N ARG A 855 8.09 6.48 1.25
CA ARG A 855 9.13 5.48 1.54
C ARG A 855 8.55 4.06 1.52
N GLU A 856 7.40 3.88 2.14
CA GLU A 856 6.70 2.61 2.25
C GLU A 856 5.56 2.57 1.22
N ASN A 857 5.20 1.39 0.73
CA ASN A 857 4.01 1.25 -0.13
C ASN A 857 2.74 1.68 0.62
N MET A 858 1.89 2.47 -0.04
CA MET A 858 0.62 2.94 0.55
C MET A 858 -0.44 1.84 0.64
N HIS A 859 -0.30 0.78 -0.17
CA HIS A 859 -1.25 -0.32 -0.24
C HIS A 859 -0.54 -1.66 -0.05
N VAL A 860 -1.21 -2.57 0.66
CA VAL A 860 -0.75 -3.95 0.81
C VAL A 860 -1.23 -4.76 -0.39
N LEU A 861 -0.29 -5.24 -1.20
CA LEU A 861 -0.58 -6.13 -2.33
C LEU A 861 -0.77 -7.57 -1.84
N TYR A 862 -1.90 -7.83 -1.16
CA TYR A 862 -2.16 -9.12 -0.52
C TYR A 862 -1.97 -10.30 -1.48
N GLY A 863 -1.23 -11.32 -1.00
CA GLY A 863 -1.09 -12.59 -1.71
C GLY A 863 -0.06 -12.61 -2.83
N SER A 864 0.54 -11.47 -3.20
CA SER A 864 1.59 -11.45 -4.21
C SER A 864 2.86 -12.15 -3.73
N ILE A 865 3.50 -12.90 -4.62
CA ILE A 865 4.79 -13.54 -4.38
C ILE A 865 5.88 -12.67 -4.98
N VAL A 866 6.86 -12.29 -4.15
CA VAL A 866 8.05 -11.56 -4.64
C VAL A 866 9.01 -12.51 -5.35
N GLY A 867 9.92 -11.99 -6.18
CA GLY A 867 10.93 -12.80 -6.88
C GLY A 867 11.73 -13.71 -5.95
N GLY A 868 12.05 -13.26 -4.74
CA GLY A 868 12.60 -14.09 -3.67
C GLY A 868 14.10 -13.88 -3.44
N PRO A 869 14.74 -14.74 -2.63
CA PRO A 869 16.12 -14.53 -2.20
C PRO A 869 17.12 -14.87 -3.31
N SER A 870 18.33 -14.31 -3.19
CA SER A 870 19.49 -14.75 -3.97
C SER A 870 19.88 -16.21 -3.70
N LYS A 871 20.78 -16.76 -4.53
CA LYS A 871 21.38 -18.11 -4.38
C LYS A 871 22.04 -18.41 -3.01
N HIS A 872 22.20 -17.39 -2.16
CA HIS A 872 22.77 -17.50 -0.81
C HIS A 872 21.70 -17.32 0.29
N ASP A 873 20.42 -17.47 -0.06
CA ASP A 873 19.28 -17.31 0.85
C ASP A 873 19.22 -15.91 1.47
N LYS A 874 19.73 -14.90 0.76
CA LYS A 874 19.67 -13.49 1.18
C LYS A 874 18.59 -12.78 0.40
N TYR A 875 17.66 -12.20 1.16
CA TYR A 875 16.58 -11.36 0.67
C TYR A 875 16.72 -9.94 1.24
N LYS A 876 16.52 -8.94 0.40
CA LYS A 876 16.39 -7.54 0.82
C LYS A 876 15.04 -7.02 0.36
N ASP A 877 14.24 -6.57 1.32
CA ASP A 877 12.97 -5.89 1.07
C ASP A 877 13.27 -4.46 0.62
N ASP A 878 13.49 -4.31 -0.68
CA ASP A 878 13.83 -3.05 -1.33
C ASP A 878 13.08 -2.98 -2.65
N ARG A 879 12.12 -2.06 -2.73
CA ARG A 879 11.31 -1.82 -3.92
C ARG A 879 12.13 -1.58 -5.18
N LYS A 880 13.35 -1.07 -5.08
CA LYS A 880 14.22 -0.83 -6.25
C LYS A 880 14.94 -2.08 -6.75
N ASP A 881 14.98 -3.14 -5.95
CA ASP A 881 15.60 -4.42 -6.33
C ASP A 881 14.56 -5.30 -7.01
N TYR A 882 14.22 -5.00 -8.26
CA TYR A 882 13.23 -5.76 -9.04
C TYR A 882 13.57 -7.26 -9.05
N LYS A 883 14.85 -7.66 -9.06
CA LYS A 883 15.24 -9.08 -9.06
C LYS A 883 14.74 -9.88 -7.86
N GLN A 884 14.51 -9.22 -6.73
CA GLN A 884 14.06 -9.89 -5.50
C GLN A 884 12.65 -9.48 -5.11
N SER A 885 12.25 -8.24 -5.41
CA SER A 885 11.01 -7.62 -4.96
C SER A 885 9.92 -7.52 -6.03
N GLU A 886 10.21 -7.84 -7.30
CA GLU A 886 9.21 -7.90 -8.38
C GLU A 886 8.13 -8.92 -8.05
N VAL A 887 6.91 -8.63 -8.51
CA VAL A 887 5.75 -9.51 -8.43
C VAL A 887 5.18 -9.65 -9.84
N ALA A 888 4.68 -10.82 -10.21
CA ALA A 888 4.16 -11.05 -11.55
C ALA A 888 3.05 -12.10 -11.60
N LEU A 889 2.23 -12.06 -12.65
CA LEU A 889 1.12 -12.99 -12.87
C LEU A 889 1.57 -14.45 -12.84
N ASP A 890 2.71 -14.77 -13.45
CA ASP A 890 3.26 -16.11 -13.55
C ASP A 890 3.89 -16.58 -12.22
N TYR A 891 4.39 -15.67 -11.38
CA TYR A 891 4.93 -16.00 -10.04
C TYR A 891 3.84 -16.58 -9.14
N ASN A 892 2.64 -16.03 -9.22
CA ASN A 892 1.48 -16.47 -8.45
C ASN A 892 0.75 -17.68 -9.05
N ALA A 893 0.98 -18.00 -10.33
CA ALA A 893 0.22 -19.02 -11.04
C ALA A 893 0.33 -20.43 -10.41
N PRO A 894 1.52 -20.98 -10.13
CA PRO A 894 1.61 -22.27 -9.44
C PRO A 894 1.13 -22.16 -7.99
N PHE A 895 1.34 -21.03 -7.32
CA PHE A 895 0.92 -20.82 -5.93
C PHE A 895 -0.59 -21.00 -5.76
N GLN A 896 -1.37 -20.46 -6.69
CA GLN A 896 -2.82 -20.55 -6.67
C GLN A 896 -3.30 -22.01 -6.61
N SER A 897 -2.77 -22.86 -7.49
CA SER A 897 -3.07 -24.29 -7.53
C SER A 897 -2.51 -25.06 -6.33
N LEU A 898 -1.29 -24.73 -5.88
CA LEU A 898 -0.68 -25.33 -4.70
C LEU A 898 -1.51 -25.08 -3.44
N MET A 899 -2.08 -23.88 -3.27
CA MET A 899 -2.94 -23.57 -2.13
C MET A 899 -4.24 -24.37 -2.17
N ALA A 900 -4.87 -24.53 -3.34
CA ALA A 900 -6.04 -25.37 -3.49
C ALA A 900 -5.75 -26.84 -3.13
N TYR A 901 -4.60 -27.37 -3.56
CA TYR A 901 -4.15 -28.70 -3.15
C TYR A 901 -4.01 -28.82 -1.62
N GLN A 902 -3.43 -27.81 -0.97
CA GLN A 902 -3.23 -27.82 0.48
C GLN A 902 -4.53 -27.68 1.27
N VAL A 903 -5.52 -26.94 0.76
CA VAL A 903 -6.85 -26.89 1.39
C VAL A 903 -7.45 -28.30 1.51
N ILE A 904 -7.23 -29.15 0.52
CA ILE A 904 -7.73 -30.55 0.50
C ILE A 904 -6.85 -31.47 1.37
N ASN A 905 -5.52 -31.35 1.26
CA ASN A 905 -4.60 -32.39 1.71
C ASN A 905 -3.79 -32.05 2.96
N ALA A 906 -3.66 -30.78 3.34
CA ALA A 906 -2.86 -30.37 4.49
C ALA A 906 -3.46 -30.91 5.79
N LYS A 907 -2.56 -31.31 6.70
CA LYS A 907 -2.89 -31.73 8.07
C LYS A 907 -2.46 -30.72 9.12
N GLU A 908 -1.51 -29.87 8.76
CA GLU A 908 -0.89 -28.86 9.61
C GLU A 908 -0.99 -27.52 8.92
N ASP A 909 -1.11 -26.45 9.70
CA ASP A 909 -1.12 -25.09 9.19
C ASP A 909 0.20 -24.73 8.47
N PRO A 910 0.19 -23.76 7.56
CA PRO A 910 1.41 -23.30 6.91
C PRO A 910 2.44 -22.78 7.94
N TYR A 911 3.73 -22.97 7.65
CA TYR A 911 4.82 -22.71 8.60
C TYR A 911 4.77 -21.32 9.26
N TYR A 912 4.38 -20.28 8.51
CA TYR A 912 4.34 -18.90 9.01
C TYR A 912 3.43 -18.68 10.22
N VAL A 913 2.45 -19.56 10.44
CA VAL A 913 1.52 -19.49 11.58
C VAL A 913 2.24 -19.70 12.90
N THR A 914 3.31 -20.49 12.88
CA THR A 914 4.15 -20.79 14.06
C THR A 914 5.41 -19.93 14.12
N LEU A 915 5.63 -19.06 13.14
CA LEU A 915 6.82 -18.24 13.01
C LEU A 915 6.74 -17.05 13.98
N PRO A 916 7.74 -16.81 14.85
CA PRO A 916 7.77 -15.61 15.67
C PRO A 916 7.99 -14.35 14.84
N PRO A 917 7.41 -13.19 15.23
CA PRO A 917 7.67 -11.92 14.57
C PRO A 917 9.12 -11.46 14.77
N GLY A 918 9.60 -10.64 13.83
CA GLY A 918 10.94 -10.06 13.86
C GLY A 918 11.89 -10.80 12.92
N ARG A 919 12.48 -10.06 11.98
CA ARG A 919 13.63 -10.56 11.21
C ARG A 919 14.79 -10.75 12.19
N PRO A 920 15.50 -11.89 12.21
CA PRO A 920 16.72 -11.98 12.98
C PRO A 920 17.72 -10.97 12.42
N GLN A 921 17.86 -9.82 13.09
CA GLN A 921 18.99 -8.94 12.87
C GLN A 921 20.20 -9.69 13.38
N THR A 922 20.82 -10.47 12.50
CA THR A 922 22.15 -11.01 12.75
C THR A 922 23.11 -9.83 12.66
N ASN A 923 23.16 -9.06 13.73
CA ASN A 923 24.23 -8.10 13.96
C ASN A 923 25.46 -8.93 14.38
N VAL A 924 25.99 -9.71 13.43
CA VAL A 924 27.16 -10.56 13.60
C VAL A 924 28.31 -9.72 14.13
N ALA A 925 28.39 -8.45 13.73
CA ALA A 925 29.31 -7.47 14.31
C ALA A 925 29.10 -7.30 15.82
N LEU A 926 27.87 -7.12 16.31
CA LEU A 926 27.59 -6.99 17.74
C LEU A 926 27.90 -8.28 18.50
N ILE A 927 27.54 -9.44 17.94
CA ILE A 927 27.82 -10.76 18.53
C ILE A 927 29.34 -11.00 18.58
N VAL A 928 30.06 -10.71 17.50
CA VAL A 928 31.53 -10.81 17.44
C VAL A 928 32.19 -9.81 18.40
N ILE A 929 31.68 -8.58 18.50
CA ILE A 929 32.17 -7.57 19.46
C ILE A 929 31.97 -8.07 20.90
N LEU A 930 30.80 -8.64 21.23
CA LEU A 930 30.51 -9.19 22.55
C LEU A 930 31.39 -10.42 22.86
N VAL A 931 31.65 -11.27 21.86
CA VAL A 931 32.57 -12.42 21.99
C VAL A 931 34.02 -11.95 22.16
N LEU A 932 34.48 -10.96 21.39
CA LEU A 932 35.83 -10.40 21.52
C LEU A 932 36.03 -9.67 22.85
N LEU A 933 35.02 -8.91 23.32
CA LEU A 933 35.04 -8.27 24.65
C LEU A 933 35.12 -9.31 25.76
N SER A 934 34.36 -10.39 25.67
CA SER A 934 34.41 -11.45 26.69
C SER A 934 35.74 -12.20 26.69
N LEU A 935 36.33 -12.52 25.53
CA LEU A 935 37.68 -13.08 25.44
C LEU A 935 38.74 -12.13 26.02
N SER A 936 38.61 -10.83 25.78
CA SER A 936 39.52 -9.80 26.31
C SER A 936 39.44 -9.70 27.84
N VAL A 937 38.23 -9.74 28.42
CA VAL A 937 38.03 -9.73 29.87
C VAL A 937 38.62 -10.99 30.53
N VAL A 938 38.44 -12.17 29.91
CA VAL A 938 39.04 -13.42 30.38
C VAL A 938 40.57 -13.37 30.29
N GLY A 939 41.12 -12.85 29.19
CA GLY A 939 42.57 -12.67 28.99
C GLY A 939 43.18 -11.72 30.02
N ILE A 940 42.55 -10.56 30.26
CA ILE A 940 42.99 -9.59 31.27
C ILE A 940 42.89 -10.17 32.68
N GLY A 941 41.80 -10.87 33.00
CA GLY A 941 41.63 -11.57 34.28
C GLY A 941 42.70 -12.63 34.51
N GLY A 942 43.00 -13.43 33.48
CA GLY A 942 44.08 -14.42 33.50
C GLY A 942 45.47 -13.79 33.66
N PHE A 943 45.76 -12.69 32.97
CA PHE A 943 47.02 -11.95 33.09
C PHE A 943 47.21 -11.33 34.47
N ILE A 944 46.17 -10.73 35.05
CA ILE A 944 46.20 -10.18 36.41
C ILE A 944 46.43 -11.30 37.42
N TYR A 945 45.77 -12.46 37.25
CA TYR A 945 45.99 -13.64 38.09
C TYR A 945 47.43 -14.13 38.01
N TRP A 946 47.95 -14.31 36.79
CA TRP A 946 49.34 -14.74 36.56
C TRP A 946 50.36 -13.77 37.16
N LYS A 947 50.19 -12.45 36.96
CA LYS A 947 51.06 -11.41 37.54
C LYS A 947 51.03 -11.43 39.08
N LYS A 948 49.87 -11.67 39.68
CA LYS A 948 49.71 -11.75 41.14
C LYS A 948 50.28 -13.04 41.73
N TYR A 949 50.30 -14.13 40.96
CA TYR A 949 50.92 -15.40 41.35
C TYR A 949 52.45 -15.36 41.18
N ARG A 950 52.94 -14.73 40.12
CA ARG A 950 54.38 -14.54 39.86
C ARG A 950 55.06 -13.61 40.87
N ASN A 951 54.35 -12.66 41.47
CA ASN A 951 54.87 -11.79 42.53
C ASN A 951 54.78 -12.42 43.94
N ARG A 952 54.26 -13.65 44.06
CA ARG A 952 54.16 -14.41 45.33
C ARG A 952 55.12 -15.60 45.42
N ASN A 953 55.78 -15.94 44.32
CA ASN A 953 56.98 -16.77 44.27
C ASN A 953 58.16 -15.85 43.95
#